data_AF-K0TFP1-F1
#
_entry.id   AF-K0TFP1-F1
#
_cell.length_a   1.000
_cell.length_b   1.000
_cell.length_c   1.000
_cell.angle_alpha   90.00
_cell.angle_beta   90.00
_cell.angle_gamma   90.00
#
_symmetry.space_group_name_H-M   'P 1'
#
loop_
_entity.id
_entity.type
_entity.pdbx_description
1 polymer ?
#
loop_
_entity_poly.entity_id
_entity_poly.type
_entity_poly.pdbx_seq_one_letter_code
_entity_poly.pdbx_strand_id
1 'polypeptide(L)'
;MTSRKIEGPSAPAEKQQHVFDRACPLVSLPADALTAVLCRVPAADLPAVRTSCKTLNSTVGSDMFKAVRATTGWSEVSARLVPGDELYDRENPDGPDMWDVDDFDSLPEEEKNAKIADKRAREIEEYYSDLGHCDGEYSYHSIHVEVTVDGDKTAGQISLILIPRPKWGGHSFHAAADAHSRELQEVGWRVCDSRGRPQLRSIKEADKDGSAKFGGYIHVVEVNITNDAYKKNTNVVGHALRAALTLPELRNKWTLATAMADARLFMSKDDANRKREVARKLDWQDSGEDIVALMEEKQRLEIRFKECGALDARAFMRVGYRQIPEVVGSDRHQPAWLFALPSFLDGPLLSHDDVMEMKLIELDLPQEPINADKILFDIVKRALNDRKQKADSVAYLERDMNKRKQLSKHQWDESSSNIESFAELTEATDERLRQLEDMMRETNGESISQVTNQLSELRSQLENLKNLQKKQATTFEEYWDEHTENENRHISNLNAELLKVDEDLKGQVASLVNERGASIRKSYVLHCSARFLYMGHFDFLLQLVPKSERAQAVNDLDTNGSTPLHCVVMGMPELSDAKNYHDAVRHLIDLGADKGVTDASGRTPLGQYRAVKRSKNDFMRAFGLSASLRDGDDADEAWAVIQGMEASLMPPGGETQADRDINDVQPSSEVEEEMDFMLDEDADA
;
A
#
# COMPACT_ATOMS: atom_id res chain seq x y z
N MET A 1 41.27 -26.21 62.25
CA MET A 1 40.81 -27.61 62.32
C MET A 1 39.29 -27.61 62.28
N THR A 2 38.72 -27.70 61.10
CA THR A 2 37.28 -27.85 60.88
C THR A 2 37.10 -28.52 59.52
N SER A 3 36.92 -29.84 59.54
CA SER A 3 36.52 -30.63 58.37
C SER A 3 35.14 -30.20 57.91
N ARG A 4 35.04 -29.59 56.73
CA ARG A 4 33.78 -29.52 55.98
C ARG A 4 33.79 -30.61 54.91
N LYS A 5 32.90 -31.58 55.12
CA LYS A 5 32.50 -32.61 54.14
C LYS A 5 31.96 -31.92 52.88
N ILE A 6 32.44 -32.38 51.74
CA ILE A 6 31.89 -32.09 50.42
C ILE A 6 30.68 -33.01 50.25
N GLU A 7 29.49 -32.44 50.18
CA GLU A 7 28.29 -33.12 49.70
C GLU A 7 28.08 -32.72 48.23
N GLY A 8 28.15 -33.71 47.33
CA GLY A 8 27.88 -33.54 45.91
C GLY A 8 26.38 -33.40 45.62
N PRO A 9 26.00 -32.85 44.47
CA PRO A 9 24.61 -32.65 44.10
C PRO A 9 23.91 -34.00 43.91
N SER A 10 22.76 -34.15 44.58
CA SER A 10 21.86 -35.29 44.43
C SER A 10 21.35 -35.39 42.99
N ALA A 11 21.61 -36.52 42.35
CA ALA A 11 21.01 -36.89 41.08
C ALA A 11 19.47 -36.90 41.19
N PRO A 12 18.74 -36.37 40.21
CA PRO A 12 17.29 -36.50 40.17
C PRO A 12 16.93 -37.97 39.92
N ALA A 13 15.95 -38.47 40.67
CA ALA A 13 15.45 -39.82 40.56
C ALA A 13 15.07 -40.14 39.11
N GLU A 14 15.75 -41.13 38.53
CA GLU A 14 15.36 -41.80 37.29
C GLU A 14 13.94 -42.36 37.47
N LYS A 15 12.96 -41.65 36.93
CA LYS A 15 11.70 -42.28 36.53
C LYS A 15 12.03 -43.21 35.38
N GLN A 16 12.07 -44.50 35.65
CA GLN A 16 12.04 -45.54 34.63
C GLN A 16 10.82 -45.30 33.73
N GLN A 17 11.02 -44.62 32.62
CA GLN A 17 10.10 -44.68 31.50
C GLN A 17 10.20 -46.10 30.95
N HIS A 18 9.22 -46.93 31.29
CA HIS A 18 8.91 -48.12 30.51
C HIS A 18 8.60 -47.65 29.09
N VAL A 19 9.61 -47.71 28.21
CA VAL A 19 9.42 -47.67 26.76
C VAL A 19 8.67 -48.95 26.41
N PHE A 20 7.34 -48.86 26.39
CA PHE A 20 6.51 -49.86 25.73
C PHE A 20 6.67 -49.65 24.23
N ASP A 21 7.64 -50.36 23.66
CA ASP A 21 7.70 -50.61 22.23
C ASP A 21 6.56 -51.58 21.87
N ARG A 22 5.32 -51.06 21.86
CA ARG A 22 4.16 -51.72 21.27
C ARG A 22 3.94 -51.10 19.90
N ALA A 23 4.74 -51.53 18.93
CA ALA A 23 4.30 -51.52 17.55
C ALA A 23 2.90 -52.15 17.50
N CYS A 24 1.88 -51.35 17.21
CA CYS A 24 0.50 -51.82 17.16
C CYS A 24 0.42 -52.80 15.97
N PRO A 25 0.26 -54.12 16.19
CA PRO A 25 0.44 -55.13 15.14
C PRO A 25 -0.53 -54.95 13.95
N LEU A 26 -1.62 -54.22 14.20
CA LEU A 26 -2.69 -53.95 13.25
C LEU A 26 -2.31 -52.96 12.14
N VAL A 27 -1.34 -52.07 12.36
CA VAL A 27 -0.93 -51.06 11.34
C VAL A 27 -0.08 -51.70 10.24
N SER A 28 0.50 -52.87 10.50
CA SER A 28 1.29 -53.64 9.53
C SER A 28 0.46 -54.57 8.62
N LEU A 29 -0.86 -54.65 8.83
CA LEU A 29 -1.71 -55.55 8.07
C LEU A 29 -2.15 -54.91 6.75
N PRO A 30 -2.06 -55.64 5.62
CA PRO A 30 -2.65 -55.22 4.35
C PRO A 30 -4.14 -54.90 4.49
N ALA A 31 -4.65 -53.93 3.72
CA ALA A 31 -6.06 -53.52 3.75
C ALA A 31 -7.03 -54.72 3.64
N ASP A 32 -6.67 -55.71 2.83
CA ASP A 32 -7.42 -56.95 2.60
C ASP A 32 -7.51 -57.82 3.85
N ALA A 33 -6.48 -57.82 4.70
CA ALA A 33 -6.46 -58.56 5.96
C ALA A 33 -7.28 -57.86 7.04
N LEU A 34 -7.27 -56.52 7.07
CA LEU A 34 -8.14 -55.74 7.96
C LEU A 34 -9.62 -55.92 7.58
N THR A 35 -9.93 -55.86 6.29
CA THR A 35 -11.27 -56.13 5.74
C THR A 35 -11.67 -57.59 5.98
N ALA A 36 -10.76 -58.56 5.88
CA ALA A 36 -11.06 -59.95 6.22
C ALA A 36 -11.37 -60.14 7.71
N VAL A 37 -10.65 -59.46 8.61
CA VAL A 37 -10.92 -59.48 10.06
C VAL A 37 -12.26 -58.80 10.39
N LEU A 38 -12.59 -57.70 9.71
CA LEU A 38 -13.82 -56.94 9.93
C LEU A 38 -15.06 -57.58 9.27
N CYS A 39 -14.91 -58.22 8.12
CA CYS A 39 -16.03 -58.72 7.31
C CYS A 39 -16.29 -60.24 7.43
N ARG A 40 -15.36 -61.04 7.98
CA ARG A 40 -15.50 -62.52 8.02
C ARG A 40 -15.62 -63.16 9.39
N VAL A 41 -15.75 -62.40 10.47
CA VAL A 41 -16.16 -63.01 11.76
C VAL A 41 -17.67 -62.88 11.88
N PRO A 42 -18.47 -63.96 11.69
CA PRO A 42 -19.83 -63.96 12.20
C PRO A 42 -19.70 -63.72 13.69
N ALA A 43 -20.20 -62.58 14.16
CA ALA A 43 -20.10 -62.16 15.55
C ALA A 43 -20.87 -63.13 16.46
N ALA A 44 -20.26 -64.26 16.79
CA ALA A 44 -20.65 -65.05 17.94
C ALA A 44 -20.11 -64.32 19.18
N ASP A 45 -20.82 -63.28 19.62
CA ASP A 45 -20.89 -62.70 20.98
C ASP A 45 -19.61 -62.55 21.85
N LEU A 46 -18.40 -62.72 21.33
CA LEU A 46 -17.18 -62.68 22.14
C LEU A 46 -16.87 -61.23 22.55
N PRO A 47 -16.87 -60.91 23.87
CA PRO A 47 -16.60 -59.56 24.35
C PRO A 47 -15.26 -59.00 23.85
N ALA A 48 -14.25 -59.87 23.67
CA ALA A 48 -12.93 -59.48 23.15
C ALA A 48 -12.98 -58.94 21.72
N VAL A 49 -13.82 -59.51 20.85
CA VAL A 49 -13.98 -59.03 19.46
C VAL A 49 -14.71 -57.69 19.46
N ARG A 50 -15.77 -57.53 20.27
CA ARG A 50 -16.44 -56.23 20.43
C ARG A 50 -15.48 -55.15 20.94
N THR A 51 -14.65 -55.46 21.93
CA THR A 51 -13.65 -54.51 22.46
C THR A 51 -12.61 -54.16 21.39
N SER A 52 -12.16 -55.13 20.60
CA SER A 52 -11.20 -54.90 19.50
C SER A 52 -11.80 -54.04 18.40
N CYS A 53 -13.04 -54.30 17.98
CA CYS A 53 -13.74 -53.48 16.98
C CYS A 53 -14.01 -52.06 17.50
N LYS A 54 -14.38 -51.88 18.78
CA LYS A 54 -14.52 -50.56 19.39
C LYS A 54 -13.19 -49.80 19.42
N THR A 55 -12.09 -50.49 19.74
CA THR A 55 -10.75 -49.90 19.76
C THR A 55 -10.31 -49.50 18.36
N LEU A 56 -10.52 -50.35 17.35
CA LEU A 56 -10.25 -50.04 15.95
C LEU A 56 -11.10 -48.86 15.47
N ASN A 57 -12.40 -48.86 15.73
CA ASN A 57 -13.26 -47.75 15.35
C ASN A 57 -12.87 -46.44 16.04
N SER A 58 -12.52 -46.50 17.34
CA SER A 58 -11.98 -45.36 18.09
C SER A 58 -10.63 -44.89 17.54
N THR A 59 -9.80 -45.79 17.03
CA THR A 59 -8.49 -45.47 16.45
C THR A 59 -8.67 -44.84 15.07
N VAL A 60 -9.50 -45.43 14.21
CA VAL A 60 -9.82 -44.92 12.87
C VAL A 60 -10.52 -43.56 12.95
N GLY A 61 -11.40 -43.37 13.94
CA GLY A 61 -12.03 -42.08 14.21
C GLY A 61 -11.15 -41.08 14.97
N SER A 62 -9.95 -41.47 15.41
CA SER A 62 -9.08 -40.58 16.19
C SER A 62 -8.40 -39.53 15.30
N ASP A 63 -8.17 -38.34 15.86
CA ASP A 63 -7.44 -37.26 15.20
C ASP A 63 -6.03 -37.66 14.77
N MET A 64 -5.39 -38.58 15.51
CA MET A 64 -4.07 -39.11 15.17
C MET A 64 -4.11 -39.92 13.86
N PHE A 65 -5.10 -40.81 13.69
CA PHE A 65 -5.23 -41.58 12.46
C PHE A 65 -5.60 -40.68 11.27
N LYS A 66 -6.50 -39.71 11.49
CA LYS A 66 -6.86 -38.67 10.52
C LYS A 66 -5.63 -37.88 10.08
N ALA A 67 -4.78 -37.45 11.02
CA ALA A 67 -3.53 -36.77 10.72
C ALA A 67 -2.55 -37.66 9.92
N VAL A 68 -2.46 -38.96 10.24
CA VAL A 68 -1.62 -39.91 9.48
C VAL A 68 -2.13 -40.09 8.05
N ARG A 69 -3.44 -40.25 7.84
CA ARG A 69 -4.02 -40.35 6.48
C ARG A 69 -3.83 -39.07 5.70
N ALA A 70 -4.04 -37.92 6.33
CA ALA A 70 -3.80 -36.63 5.72
C ALA A 70 -2.32 -36.50 5.29
N THR A 71 -1.36 -36.86 6.15
CA THR A 71 0.10 -36.69 5.87
C THR A 71 0.60 -37.65 4.82
N THR A 72 0.03 -38.85 4.77
CA THR A 72 0.36 -39.87 3.75
C THR A 72 -0.36 -39.63 2.42
N GLY A 73 -1.31 -38.70 2.35
CA GLY A 73 -2.09 -38.39 1.14
C GLY A 73 -3.22 -39.38 0.86
N TRP A 74 -3.64 -40.18 1.85
CA TRP A 74 -4.72 -41.16 1.74
C TRP A 74 -6.08 -40.61 2.13
N SER A 75 -6.16 -39.35 2.56
CA SER A 75 -7.44 -38.72 2.88
C SER A 75 -8.19 -38.37 1.60
N GLU A 76 -9.45 -38.80 1.52
CA GLU A 76 -10.33 -38.46 0.39
C GLU A 76 -10.90 -37.07 0.62
N VAL A 77 -10.45 -36.08 -0.16
CA VAL A 77 -10.95 -34.71 -0.04
C VAL A 77 -11.92 -34.44 -1.18
N SER A 78 -13.11 -33.96 -0.84
CA SER A 78 -14.07 -33.48 -1.82
C SER A 78 -14.52 -32.07 -1.49
N ALA A 79 -14.98 -31.37 -2.52
CA ALA A 79 -15.46 -30.01 -2.43
C ALA A 79 -16.91 -29.97 -2.93
N ARG A 80 -17.75 -29.15 -2.30
CA ARG A 80 -19.13 -28.89 -2.71
C ARG A 80 -19.34 -27.39 -2.77
N LEU A 81 -19.81 -26.90 -3.92
CA LEU A 81 -20.30 -25.53 -4.03
C LEU A 81 -21.52 -25.34 -3.12
N VAL A 82 -21.53 -24.30 -2.30
CA VAL A 82 -22.72 -23.87 -1.57
C VAL A 82 -23.56 -23.03 -2.53
N PRO A 83 -24.75 -23.48 -2.94
CA PRO A 83 -25.59 -22.71 -3.85
C PRO A 83 -26.08 -21.42 -3.21
N GLY A 84 -26.48 -20.45 -4.02
CA GLY A 84 -26.89 -19.12 -3.55
C GLY A 84 -28.06 -19.13 -2.56
N ASP A 85 -29.06 -20.00 -2.75
CA ASP A 85 -30.21 -20.12 -1.84
C ASP A 85 -29.82 -20.68 -0.47
N GLU A 86 -28.93 -21.67 -0.43
CA GLU A 86 -28.37 -22.20 0.81
C GLU A 86 -27.48 -21.18 1.52
N LEU A 87 -26.71 -20.39 0.78
CA LEU A 87 -25.88 -19.31 1.33
C LEU A 87 -26.76 -18.20 1.94
N TYR A 88 -27.81 -17.79 1.23
CA TYR A 88 -28.80 -16.85 1.73
C TYR A 88 -29.40 -17.29 3.07
N ASP A 89 -29.83 -18.56 3.16
CA ASP A 89 -30.43 -19.11 4.39
C ASP A 89 -29.42 -19.15 5.56
N ARG A 90 -28.12 -19.26 5.29
CA ARG A 90 -27.07 -19.21 6.33
C ARG A 90 -26.84 -17.80 6.84
N GLU A 91 -26.87 -16.82 5.96
CA GLU A 91 -26.66 -15.40 6.29
C GLU A 91 -27.90 -14.78 6.93
N ASN A 92 -29.09 -15.28 6.57
CA ASN A 92 -30.39 -14.81 7.03
C ASN A 92 -31.18 -15.95 7.69
N PRO A 93 -30.72 -16.50 8.83
CA PRO A 93 -31.36 -17.64 9.48
C PRO A 93 -32.79 -17.35 9.96
N ASP A 94 -33.11 -16.08 10.17
CA ASP A 94 -34.44 -15.59 10.58
C ASP A 94 -35.31 -15.14 9.39
N GLY A 95 -34.82 -15.28 8.16
CA GLY A 95 -35.47 -14.81 6.92
C GLY A 95 -35.11 -13.36 6.53
N PRO A 96 -35.65 -12.86 5.41
CA PRO A 96 -35.44 -11.50 4.94
C PRO A 96 -35.90 -10.48 5.98
N ASP A 97 -35.19 -9.37 6.07
CA ASP A 97 -35.53 -8.32 6.99
C ASP A 97 -36.77 -7.53 6.54
N MET A 98 -37.85 -7.49 7.32
CA MET A 98 -39.16 -7.00 6.85
C MET A 98 -39.47 -5.53 7.18
N TRP A 99 -38.49 -4.71 7.56
CA TRP A 99 -38.73 -3.32 8.03
C TRP A 99 -39.49 -2.42 7.05
N ASP A 100 -39.42 -2.68 5.74
CA ASP A 100 -40.05 -1.84 4.71
C ASP A 100 -41.54 -2.16 4.47
N VAL A 101 -42.10 -3.16 5.16
CA VAL A 101 -43.50 -3.53 5.00
C VAL A 101 -44.32 -2.93 6.13
N ASP A 102 -44.82 -1.72 5.88
CA ASP A 102 -45.86 -1.10 6.71
C ASP A 102 -46.98 -2.12 6.94
N ASP A 103 -47.35 -2.31 8.20
CA ASP A 103 -48.39 -3.23 8.67
C ASP A 103 -48.08 -4.74 8.62
N PHE A 104 -46.82 -5.18 8.45
CA PHE A 104 -46.44 -6.62 8.47
C PHE A 104 -46.98 -7.37 9.70
N ASP A 105 -46.98 -6.72 10.86
CA ASP A 105 -47.46 -7.32 12.12
C ASP A 105 -48.96 -7.63 12.13
N SER A 106 -49.76 -6.89 11.34
CA SER A 106 -51.22 -7.01 11.30
C SER A 106 -51.73 -8.10 10.35
N LEU A 107 -50.86 -8.63 9.48
CA LEU A 107 -51.24 -9.62 8.48
C LEU A 107 -51.50 -11.00 9.10
N PRO A 108 -52.38 -11.83 8.51
CA PRO A 108 -52.49 -13.24 8.86
C PRO A 108 -51.16 -13.97 8.65
N GLU A 109 -50.85 -14.99 9.47
CA GLU A 109 -49.58 -15.75 9.38
C GLU A 109 -49.32 -16.33 7.98
N GLU A 110 -50.36 -16.77 7.27
CA GLU A 110 -50.23 -17.28 5.90
C GLU A 110 -49.77 -16.19 4.91
N GLU A 111 -50.31 -14.97 5.03
CA GLU A 111 -49.90 -13.83 4.20
C GLU A 111 -48.49 -13.35 4.58
N LYS A 112 -48.14 -13.37 5.88
CA LYS A 112 -46.77 -13.08 6.34
C LYS A 112 -45.77 -14.04 5.72
N ASN A 113 -46.04 -15.34 5.80
CA ASN A 113 -45.18 -16.38 5.24
C ASN A 113 -45.06 -16.26 3.72
N ALA A 114 -46.16 -15.94 3.03
CA ALA A 114 -46.14 -15.70 1.59
C ALA A 114 -45.29 -14.47 1.21
N LYS A 115 -45.39 -13.36 1.96
CA LYS A 115 -44.57 -12.16 1.74
C LYS A 115 -43.09 -12.39 2.06
N ILE A 116 -42.78 -13.15 3.12
CA ILE A 116 -41.40 -13.58 3.42
C ILE A 116 -40.85 -14.44 2.28
N ALA A 117 -41.62 -15.42 1.81
CA ALA A 117 -41.18 -16.28 0.71
C ALA A 117 -40.96 -15.51 -0.61
N ASP A 118 -41.84 -14.55 -0.93
CA ASP A 118 -41.69 -13.66 -2.08
C ASP A 118 -40.47 -12.75 -1.96
N LYS A 119 -40.27 -12.12 -0.80
CA LYS A 119 -39.10 -11.26 -0.55
C LYS A 119 -37.80 -12.07 -0.62
N ARG A 120 -37.77 -13.25 0.00
CA ARG A 120 -36.64 -14.20 -0.11
C ARG A 120 -36.35 -14.55 -1.57
N ALA A 121 -37.37 -14.86 -2.37
CA ALA A 121 -37.17 -15.19 -3.77
C ALA A 121 -36.57 -14.01 -4.57
N ARG A 122 -37.05 -12.78 -4.32
CA ARG A 122 -36.51 -11.55 -4.94
C ARG A 122 -35.08 -11.26 -4.52
N GLU A 123 -34.75 -11.36 -3.23
CA GLU A 123 -33.39 -11.13 -2.75
C GLU A 123 -32.41 -12.20 -3.28
N ILE A 124 -32.84 -13.46 -3.38
CA ILE A 124 -32.03 -14.52 -4.02
C ILE A 124 -31.83 -14.23 -5.51
N GLU A 125 -32.86 -13.78 -6.23
CA GLU A 125 -32.74 -13.41 -7.66
C GLU A 125 -31.84 -12.18 -7.88
N GLU A 126 -31.86 -11.22 -6.96
CA GLU A 126 -31.14 -9.95 -7.06
C GLU A 126 -29.67 -10.06 -6.63
N TYR A 127 -29.40 -10.76 -5.52
CA TYR A 127 -28.08 -10.78 -4.86
C TYR A 127 -27.39 -12.15 -4.90
N TYR A 128 -28.01 -13.18 -5.47
CA TYR A 128 -27.45 -14.52 -5.48
C TYR A 128 -27.55 -15.15 -6.87
N SER A 129 -26.68 -16.13 -7.10
CA SER A 129 -26.54 -16.88 -8.33
C SER A 129 -26.26 -18.34 -8.02
N ASP A 130 -26.25 -19.19 -9.05
CA ASP A 130 -25.83 -20.58 -8.92
C ASP A 130 -24.40 -20.74 -8.38
N LEU A 131 -23.58 -19.69 -8.41
CA LEU A 131 -22.21 -19.66 -7.89
C LEU A 131 -22.08 -19.18 -6.44
N GLY A 132 -23.13 -18.59 -5.86
CA GLY A 132 -23.08 -17.88 -4.58
C GLY A 132 -23.58 -16.45 -4.70
N HIS A 133 -23.18 -15.58 -3.77
CA HIS A 133 -23.56 -14.17 -3.76
C HIS A 133 -23.05 -13.45 -5.02
N CYS A 134 -23.87 -12.62 -5.64
CA CYS A 134 -23.58 -11.89 -6.87
C CYS A 134 -23.86 -10.41 -6.65
N ASP A 135 -22.89 -9.57 -6.97
CA ASP A 135 -23.09 -8.13 -7.01
C ASP A 135 -23.48 -7.73 -8.43
N GLY A 136 -24.72 -7.29 -8.64
CA GLY A 136 -25.21 -6.91 -9.96
C GLY A 136 -24.56 -5.63 -10.53
N GLU A 137 -24.11 -4.72 -9.66
CA GLU A 137 -23.53 -3.43 -10.05
C GLU A 137 -22.09 -3.59 -10.57
N TYR A 138 -21.31 -4.46 -9.92
CA TYR A 138 -19.92 -4.70 -10.27
C TYR A 138 -19.70 -6.06 -10.95
N SER A 139 -20.74 -6.88 -11.06
CA SER A 139 -20.77 -8.19 -11.71
C SER A 139 -19.80 -9.24 -11.14
N TYR A 140 -19.39 -9.14 -9.87
CA TYR A 140 -18.55 -10.16 -9.24
C TYR A 140 -19.39 -11.20 -8.47
N HIS A 141 -18.84 -12.41 -8.30
CA HIS A 141 -19.45 -13.47 -7.50
C HIS A 141 -18.57 -13.82 -6.29
N SER A 142 -19.16 -13.84 -5.10
CA SER A 142 -18.54 -14.39 -3.88
C SER A 142 -19.01 -15.83 -3.70
N ILE A 143 -18.05 -16.76 -3.75
CA ILE A 143 -18.27 -18.19 -3.93
C ILE A 143 -17.78 -18.90 -2.67
N HIS A 144 -18.66 -19.69 -2.05
CA HIS A 144 -18.35 -20.49 -0.88
C HIS A 144 -18.31 -21.98 -1.24
N VAL A 145 -17.19 -22.62 -0.93
CA VAL A 145 -16.97 -24.04 -1.20
C VAL A 145 -16.77 -24.78 0.11
N GLU A 146 -17.64 -25.73 0.41
CA GLU A 146 -17.48 -26.64 1.55
C GLU A 146 -16.51 -27.75 1.23
N VAL A 147 -15.63 -28.03 2.18
CA VAL A 147 -14.62 -29.09 2.07
C VAL A 147 -15.01 -30.22 3.01
N THR A 148 -15.10 -31.43 2.48
CA THR A 148 -15.23 -32.66 3.30
C THR A 148 -13.99 -33.52 3.15
N VAL A 149 -13.64 -34.26 4.21
CA VAL A 149 -12.46 -35.12 4.26
C VAL A 149 -12.87 -36.49 4.76
N ASP A 150 -12.53 -37.54 4.02
CA ASP A 150 -12.85 -38.94 4.31
C ASP A 150 -14.37 -39.22 4.46
N GLY A 151 -15.19 -38.45 3.74
CA GLY A 151 -16.66 -38.56 3.79
C GLY A 151 -17.29 -38.12 5.13
N ASP A 152 -16.50 -37.54 6.04
CA ASP A 152 -16.99 -36.98 7.31
C ASP A 152 -17.75 -35.66 7.10
N LYS A 153 -18.31 -35.13 8.20
CA LYS A 153 -18.87 -33.77 8.30
C LYS A 153 -17.88 -32.73 7.73
N THR A 154 -18.43 -31.62 7.22
CA THR A 154 -17.71 -30.44 6.70
C THR A 154 -16.47 -30.14 7.55
N ALA A 155 -15.29 -30.34 6.96
CA ALA A 155 -13.99 -30.19 7.59
C ALA A 155 -13.46 -28.75 7.48
N GLY A 156 -14.07 -27.94 6.61
CA GLY A 156 -13.69 -26.55 6.38
C GLY A 156 -14.45 -25.92 5.22
N GLN A 157 -14.05 -24.72 4.86
CA GLN A 157 -14.57 -23.97 3.73
C GLN A 157 -13.45 -23.23 3.00
N ILE A 158 -13.65 -22.96 1.71
CA ILE A 158 -12.82 -22.09 0.89
C ILE A 158 -13.71 -20.98 0.33
N SER A 159 -13.27 -19.74 0.48
CA SER A 159 -13.94 -18.56 -0.05
C SER A 159 -13.19 -18.07 -1.29
N LEU A 160 -13.89 -17.94 -2.41
CA LEU A 160 -13.36 -17.49 -3.69
C LEU A 160 -14.15 -16.27 -4.16
N ILE A 161 -13.51 -15.41 -4.95
CA ILE A 161 -14.19 -14.33 -5.69
C ILE A 161 -13.95 -14.55 -7.16
N LEU A 162 -15.00 -14.48 -7.97
CA LEU A 162 -14.93 -14.52 -9.42
C LEU A 162 -15.33 -13.16 -10.00
N ILE A 163 -14.40 -12.47 -10.65
CA ILE A 163 -14.67 -11.25 -11.43
C ILE A 163 -14.65 -11.62 -12.92
N PRO A 164 -15.77 -11.51 -13.65
CA PRO A 164 -15.80 -11.64 -15.10
C PRO A 164 -14.96 -10.56 -15.78
N ARG A 165 -14.15 -10.95 -16.78
CA ARG A 165 -13.38 -10.00 -17.61
C ARG A 165 -13.88 -10.09 -19.05
N PRO A 166 -14.80 -9.19 -19.47
CA PRO A 166 -15.39 -9.25 -20.80
C PRO A 166 -14.34 -8.93 -21.87
N LYS A 167 -14.53 -9.49 -23.08
CA LYS A 167 -13.64 -9.23 -24.22
C LYS A 167 -13.74 -7.80 -24.74
N TRP A 168 -14.92 -7.21 -24.63
CA TRP A 168 -15.30 -5.90 -25.17
C TRP A 168 -16.15 -5.21 -24.13
N GLY A 169 -15.89 -3.92 -23.86
CA GLY A 169 -16.72 -3.00 -23.07
C GLY A 169 -17.52 -3.59 -21.90
N GLY A 170 -17.10 -3.31 -20.67
CA GLY A 170 -17.87 -3.66 -19.47
C GLY A 170 -17.38 -2.87 -18.27
N HIS A 171 -17.87 -3.21 -17.07
CA HIS A 171 -17.43 -2.61 -15.82
C HIS A 171 -15.90 -2.67 -15.70
N SER A 172 -15.31 -1.60 -15.17
CA SER A 172 -13.89 -1.56 -14.87
C SER A 172 -13.53 -2.70 -13.92
N PHE A 173 -12.62 -3.58 -14.32
CA PHE A 173 -12.13 -4.67 -13.46
C PHE A 173 -11.58 -4.12 -12.13
N HIS A 174 -10.94 -2.95 -12.19
CA HIS A 174 -10.45 -2.24 -11.00
C HIS A 174 -11.58 -1.77 -10.09
N ALA A 175 -12.72 -1.34 -10.64
CA ALA A 175 -13.88 -0.95 -9.85
C ALA A 175 -14.51 -2.17 -9.15
N ALA A 176 -14.63 -3.30 -9.84
CA ALA A 176 -15.10 -4.55 -9.21
C ALA A 176 -14.15 -5.05 -8.11
N ALA A 177 -12.84 -4.95 -8.33
CA ALA A 177 -11.84 -5.30 -7.32
C ALA A 177 -11.90 -4.39 -6.08
N ASP A 178 -12.06 -3.08 -6.30
CA ASP A 178 -12.19 -2.06 -5.24
C ASP A 178 -13.49 -2.21 -4.45
N ALA A 179 -14.61 -2.43 -5.13
CA ALA A 179 -15.93 -2.62 -4.52
C ALA A 179 -15.98 -3.81 -3.55
N HIS A 180 -15.28 -4.91 -3.87
CA HIS A 180 -15.28 -6.08 -2.98
C HIS A 180 -14.41 -5.88 -1.74
N SER A 181 -13.11 -5.59 -1.90
CA SER A 181 -12.19 -5.51 -0.75
C SER A 181 -10.86 -4.85 -1.10
N ARG A 182 -10.23 -4.24 -0.08
CA ARG A 182 -8.87 -3.67 -0.19
C ARG A 182 -7.81 -4.68 -0.65
N GLU A 183 -7.89 -5.93 -0.22
CA GLU A 183 -6.95 -6.99 -0.64
C GLU A 183 -7.09 -7.26 -2.15
N LEU A 184 -8.33 -7.43 -2.62
CA LEU A 184 -8.59 -7.66 -4.04
C LEU A 184 -8.24 -6.44 -4.89
N GLN A 185 -8.43 -5.23 -4.39
CA GLN A 185 -7.94 -4.00 -5.02
C GLN A 185 -6.42 -4.06 -5.19
N GLU A 186 -5.66 -4.34 -4.12
CA GLU A 186 -4.21 -4.42 -4.14
C GLU A 186 -3.71 -5.49 -5.13
N VAL A 187 -4.26 -6.71 -5.05
CA VAL A 187 -3.85 -7.82 -5.93
C VAL A 187 -4.29 -7.57 -7.36
N GLY A 188 -5.57 -7.21 -7.55
CA GLY A 188 -6.17 -6.98 -8.85
C GLY A 188 -5.46 -5.87 -9.62
N TRP A 189 -5.19 -4.74 -8.99
CA TRP A 189 -4.53 -3.60 -9.64
C TRP A 189 -3.08 -3.87 -10.01
N ARG A 190 -2.41 -4.71 -9.22
CA ARG A 190 -1.00 -5.05 -9.45
C ARG A 190 -0.84 -6.17 -10.48
N VAL A 191 -1.77 -7.12 -10.51
CA VAL A 191 -1.73 -8.28 -11.42
C VAL A 191 -2.32 -7.94 -12.79
N CYS A 192 -3.35 -7.09 -12.84
CA CYS A 192 -4.15 -6.82 -14.02
C CYS A 192 -4.32 -5.30 -14.29
N ASP A 193 -4.54 -4.95 -15.55
CA ASP A 193 -4.97 -3.60 -15.95
C ASP A 193 -6.45 -3.35 -15.62
N SER A 194 -6.94 -2.13 -15.90
CA SER A 194 -8.33 -1.74 -15.64
C SER A 194 -9.36 -2.55 -16.45
N ARG A 195 -8.91 -3.24 -17.51
CA ARG A 195 -9.71 -4.17 -18.32
C ARG A 195 -9.54 -5.63 -17.85
N GLY A 196 -8.79 -5.87 -16.78
CA GLY A 196 -8.52 -7.19 -16.23
C GLY A 196 -7.44 -7.98 -16.96
N ARG A 197 -6.70 -7.40 -17.92
CA ARG A 197 -5.66 -8.12 -18.66
C ARG A 197 -4.39 -8.25 -17.80
N PRO A 198 -3.71 -9.41 -17.80
CA PRO A 198 -2.50 -9.60 -17.01
C PRO A 198 -1.42 -8.58 -17.40
N GLN A 199 -0.85 -7.89 -16.42
CA GLN A 199 0.27 -6.96 -16.62
C GLN A 199 1.62 -7.61 -16.35
N LEU A 200 1.67 -8.57 -15.44
CA LEU A 200 2.92 -9.16 -14.96
C LEU A 200 3.52 -10.15 -15.96
N ARG A 201 4.84 -10.06 -16.14
CA ARG A 201 5.60 -10.87 -17.10
C ARG A 201 5.51 -12.35 -16.82
N SER A 202 5.69 -12.78 -15.57
CA SER A 202 5.59 -14.20 -15.17
C SER A 202 4.27 -14.84 -15.59
N ILE A 203 3.16 -14.08 -15.55
CA ILE A 203 1.85 -14.54 -16.01
C ILE A 203 1.80 -14.57 -17.54
N LYS A 204 2.22 -13.49 -18.21
CA LYS A 204 2.25 -13.40 -19.69
C LYS A 204 3.12 -14.50 -20.32
N GLU A 205 4.27 -14.82 -19.74
CA GLU A 205 5.18 -15.87 -20.21
C GLU A 205 4.60 -17.27 -20.02
N ALA A 206 3.82 -17.46 -18.97
CA ALA A 206 3.16 -18.73 -18.70
C ALA A 206 1.87 -18.92 -19.54
N ASP A 207 1.17 -17.83 -19.83
CA ASP A 207 -0.05 -17.75 -20.67
C ASP A 207 0.28 -17.71 -22.17
N LYS A 208 0.92 -18.78 -22.67
CA LYS A 208 1.39 -18.86 -24.06
C LYS A 208 0.28 -18.72 -25.11
N ASP A 209 -0.95 -19.10 -24.77
CA ASP A 209 -2.11 -19.03 -25.65
C ASP A 209 -2.90 -17.70 -25.52
N GLY A 210 -2.53 -16.85 -24.57
CA GLY A 210 -3.22 -15.59 -24.30
C GLY A 210 -4.60 -15.76 -23.67
N SER A 211 -4.92 -16.96 -23.15
CA SER A 211 -6.23 -17.28 -22.59
C SER A 211 -6.52 -16.48 -21.32
N ALA A 212 -5.48 -16.12 -20.55
CA ALA A 212 -5.61 -15.33 -19.34
C ALA A 212 -5.97 -13.86 -19.61
N LYS A 213 -6.04 -13.40 -20.86
CA LYS A 213 -6.45 -12.02 -21.20
C LYS A 213 -7.94 -11.74 -20.98
N PHE A 214 -8.78 -12.78 -21.04
CA PHE A 214 -10.24 -12.66 -21.03
C PHE A 214 -10.88 -13.81 -20.25
N GLY A 215 -12.14 -13.67 -19.84
CA GLY A 215 -12.85 -14.67 -19.03
C GLY A 215 -12.76 -14.35 -17.52
N GLY A 216 -13.12 -15.29 -16.66
CA GLY A 216 -13.11 -15.02 -15.22
C GLY A 216 -11.72 -14.88 -14.62
N TYR A 217 -11.60 -13.94 -13.68
CA TYR A 217 -10.51 -13.83 -12.73
C TYR A 217 -10.98 -14.38 -11.39
N ILE A 218 -10.35 -15.44 -10.88
CA ILE A 218 -10.62 -15.96 -9.54
C ILE A 218 -9.57 -15.47 -8.56
N HIS A 219 -9.98 -15.01 -7.39
CA HIS A 219 -9.08 -14.79 -6.26
C HIS A 219 -9.48 -15.69 -5.09
N VAL A 220 -8.52 -16.41 -4.52
CA VAL A 220 -8.72 -17.21 -3.30
C VAL A 220 -8.57 -16.27 -2.10
N VAL A 221 -9.69 -15.97 -1.44
CA VAL A 221 -9.75 -15.02 -0.32
C VAL A 221 -9.32 -15.69 0.98
N GLU A 222 -9.88 -16.87 1.24
CA GLU A 222 -9.68 -17.56 2.50
C GLU A 222 -9.75 -19.06 2.30
N VAL A 223 -8.84 -19.77 2.94
CA VAL A 223 -8.88 -21.22 3.10
C VAL A 223 -8.99 -21.52 4.58
N ASN A 224 -10.14 -22.02 5.03
CA ASN A 224 -10.40 -22.27 6.44
C ASN A 224 -10.71 -23.75 6.71
N ILE A 225 -9.68 -24.52 7.06
CA ILE A 225 -9.83 -25.91 7.51
C ILE A 225 -9.85 -25.94 9.04
N THR A 226 -10.99 -26.30 9.62
CA THR A 226 -11.26 -26.13 11.05
C THR A 226 -10.69 -27.24 11.93
N ASN A 227 -10.53 -28.45 11.38
CA ASN A 227 -9.99 -29.58 12.12
C ASN A 227 -8.45 -29.46 12.25
N ASP A 228 -7.96 -29.35 13.49
CA ASP A 228 -6.53 -29.22 13.79
C ASP A 228 -5.68 -30.38 13.24
N ALA A 229 -6.25 -31.58 13.07
CA ALA A 229 -5.59 -32.73 12.46
C ALA A 229 -5.27 -32.52 10.97
N TYR A 230 -6.08 -31.71 10.28
CA TYR A 230 -5.94 -31.42 8.85
C TYR A 230 -5.30 -30.06 8.61
N LYS A 231 -5.50 -29.10 9.51
CA LYS A 231 -5.05 -27.71 9.38
C LYS A 231 -3.53 -27.58 9.18
N LYS A 232 -2.74 -28.44 9.83
CA LYS A 232 -1.26 -28.43 9.71
C LYS A 232 -0.75 -29.17 8.48
N ASN A 233 -1.64 -29.65 7.62
CA ASN A 233 -1.32 -30.55 6.55
C ASN A 233 -1.52 -29.90 5.18
N THR A 234 -0.41 -29.61 4.50
CA THR A 234 -0.43 -29.04 3.15
C THR A 234 -1.14 -29.96 2.13
N ASN A 235 -1.23 -31.27 2.39
CA ASN A 235 -1.91 -32.19 1.48
C ASN A 235 -3.40 -31.90 1.45
N VAL A 236 -4.07 -31.88 2.61
CA VAL A 236 -5.53 -31.69 2.66
C VAL A 236 -5.91 -30.33 2.09
N VAL A 237 -5.15 -29.28 2.43
CA VAL A 237 -5.36 -27.94 1.89
C VAL A 237 -5.19 -27.92 0.37
N GLY A 238 -4.10 -28.48 -0.17
CA GLY A 238 -3.88 -28.53 -1.62
C GLY A 238 -4.96 -29.36 -2.35
N HIS A 239 -5.35 -30.50 -1.81
CA HIS A 239 -6.43 -31.30 -2.39
C HIS A 239 -7.78 -30.56 -2.35
N ALA A 240 -8.09 -29.85 -1.27
CA ALA A 240 -9.30 -29.05 -1.13
C ALA A 240 -9.34 -27.89 -2.14
N LEU A 241 -8.23 -27.15 -2.25
CA LEU A 241 -8.07 -26.07 -3.24
C LEU A 241 -8.25 -26.58 -4.67
N ARG A 242 -7.61 -27.71 -5.00
CA ARG A 242 -7.79 -28.31 -6.32
C ARG A 242 -9.23 -28.71 -6.56
N ALA A 243 -9.85 -29.42 -5.62
CA ALA A 243 -11.23 -29.85 -5.73
C ALA A 243 -12.17 -28.65 -5.95
N ALA A 244 -11.97 -27.57 -5.19
CA ALA A 244 -12.72 -26.32 -5.33
C ALA A 244 -12.56 -25.69 -6.72
N LEU A 245 -11.32 -25.50 -7.21
CA LEU A 245 -11.07 -24.85 -8.51
C LEU A 245 -11.50 -25.70 -9.71
N THR A 246 -11.60 -27.02 -9.52
CA THR A 246 -12.06 -27.98 -10.55
C THR A 246 -13.53 -28.36 -10.44
N LEU A 247 -14.31 -27.67 -9.60
CA LEU A 247 -15.75 -27.85 -9.52
C LEU A 247 -16.39 -27.72 -10.91
N PRO A 248 -17.30 -28.63 -11.31
CA PRO A 248 -17.96 -28.58 -12.61
C PRO A 248 -18.60 -27.23 -12.93
N GLU A 249 -19.14 -26.55 -11.93
CA GLU A 249 -19.81 -25.26 -12.00
C GLU A 249 -18.84 -24.10 -12.31
N LEU A 250 -17.55 -24.27 -11.98
CA LEU A 250 -16.48 -23.30 -12.25
C LEU A 250 -15.70 -23.62 -13.53
N ARG A 251 -15.90 -24.81 -14.10
CA ARG A 251 -15.19 -25.25 -15.29
C ARG A 251 -15.45 -24.27 -16.45
N ASN A 252 -14.37 -23.78 -17.06
CA ASN A 252 -14.38 -22.80 -18.15
C ASN A 252 -14.94 -21.40 -17.77
N LYS A 253 -15.26 -21.13 -16.49
CA LYS A 253 -15.70 -19.80 -16.06
C LYS A 253 -14.55 -18.86 -15.73
N TRP A 254 -13.36 -19.40 -15.52
CA TRP A 254 -12.16 -18.64 -15.18
C TRP A 254 -10.96 -19.03 -16.04
N THR A 255 -10.03 -18.10 -16.18
CA THR A 255 -8.81 -18.24 -16.99
C THR A 255 -7.56 -17.77 -16.27
N LEU A 256 -7.70 -17.00 -15.18
CA LEU A 256 -6.62 -16.66 -14.27
C LEU A 256 -7.12 -16.79 -12.84
N ALA A 257 -6.37 -17.50 -12.00
CA ALA A 257 -6.60 -17.54 -10.56
C ALA A 257 -5.41 -16.93 -9.82
N THR A 258 -5.65 -16.20 -8.73
CA THR A 258 -4.62 -15.67 -7.85
C THR A 258 -4.89 -16.03 -6.39
N ALA A 259 -3.84 -15.99 -5.58
CA ALA A 259 -3.94 -16.15 -4.13
C ALA A 259 -2.79 -15.40 -3.44
N MET A 260 -3.03 -14.93 -2.22
CA MET A 260 -2.00 -14.46 -1.30
C MET A 260 -1.84 -15.48 -0.19
N ALA A 261 -0.59 -15.88 0.08
CA ALA A 261 -0.33 -16.81 1.17
C ALA A 261 -0.71 -16.19 2.54
N ASP A 262 -1.54 -16.85 3.33
CA ASP A 262 -1.96 -16.39 4.65
C ASP A 262 -1.24 -17.15 5.76
N ALA A 263 -0.25 -16.50 6.38
CA ALA A 263 0.46 -17.04 7.53
C ALA A 263 -0.47 -17.37 8.71
N ARG A 264 -1.65 -16.73 8.82
CA ARG A 264 -2.64 -17.01 9.88
C ARG A 264 -3.21 -18.42 9.78
N LEU A 265 -3.17 -19.05 8.60
CA LEU A 265 -3.64 -20.43 8.42
C LEU A 265 -2.80 -21.41 9.24
N PHE A 266 -1.47 -21.23 9.29
CA PHE A 266 -0.58 -22.14 10.03
C PHE A 266 -0.09 -21.57 11.37
N MET A 267 -0.34 -20.30 11.65
CA MET A 267 0.03 -19.67 12.92
C MET A 267 -0.89 -20.15 14.06
N SER A 268 -0.29 -20.49 15.20
CA SER A 268 -1.06 -20.85 16.39
C SER A 268 -1.77 -19.61 16.96
N LYS A 269 -2.90 -19.82 17.65
CA LYS A 269 -3.60 -18.72 18.34
C LYS A 269 -2.69 -18.02 19.35
N ASP A 270 -1.81 -18.79 20.00
CA ASP A 270 -0.86 -18.27 20.99
C ASP A 270 0.21 -17.39 20.34
N ASP A 271 0.82 -17.82 19.22
CA ASP A 271 1.79 -17.00 18.48
C ASP A 271 1.14 -15.71 17.95
N ALA A 272 -0.09 -15.81 17.45
CA ALA A 272 -0.86 -14.65 16.97
C ALA A 272 -1.10 -13.63 18.09
N ASN A 273 -1.53 -14.11 19.26
CA ASN A 273 -1.77 -13.27 20.44
C ASN A 273 -0.47 -12.67 20.96
N ARG A 274 0.61 -13.47 21.00
CA ARG A 274 1.94 -13.02 21.44
C ARG A 274 2.51 -11.95 20.53
N LYS A 275 2.35 -12.08 19.20
CA LYS A 275 2.77 -11.06 18.23
C LYS A 275 2.06 -9.71 18.49
N ARG A 276 0.75 -9.72 18.76
CA ARG A 276 0.00 -8.51 19.13
C ARG A 276 0.43 -7.94 20.47
N GLU A 277 0.78 -8.77 21.45
CA GLU A 277 1.28 -8.32 22.75
C GLU A 277 2.64 -7.64 22.62
N VAL A 278 3.57 -8.24 21.88
CA VAL A 278 4.92 -7.70 21.65
C VAL A 278 4.86 -6.38 20.88
N ALA A 279 4.04 -6.32 19.81
CA ALA A 279 3.84 -5.08 19.05
C ALA A 279 3.33 -3.94 19.95
N ARG A 280 2.28 -4.19 20.75
CA ARG A 280 1.79 -3.19 21.71
C ARG A 280 2.88 -2.75 22.67
N LYS A 281 3.61 -3.69 23.29
CA LYS A 281 4.65 -3.32 24.26
C LYS A 281 5.76 -2.46 23.68
N LEU A 282 6.15 -2.71 22.41
CA LEU A 282 7.14 -1.89 21.72
C LEU A 282 6.65 -0.47 21.40
N ASP A 283 5.35 -0.28 21.15
CA ASP A 283 4.78 1.05 20.90
C ASP A 283 4.69 1.92 22.18
N TRP A 284 4.55 1.30 23.36
CA TRP A 284 4.32 2.02 24.63
C TRP A 284 5.58 2.26 25.50
N GLN A 285 6.72 1.63 25.21
CA GLN A 285 7.88 1.68 26.11
C GLN A 285 8.97 2.67 25.71
N ASP A 286 9.34 3.53 26.66
CA ASP A 286 10.45 4.47 26.58
C ASP A 286 11.70 3.83 27.24
N SER A 287 12.64 3.38 26.40
CA SER A 287 14.00 2.89 26.72
C SER A 287 14.21 2.10 28.03
N GLY A 288 14.15 0.77 27.99
CA GLY A 288 14.58 -0.11 29.10
C GLY A 288 15.18 -1.44 28.61
N GLU A 289 15.81 -2.22 29.50
CA GLU A 289 16.38 -3.56 29.19
C GLU A 289 15.34 -4.53 28.60
N ASP A 290 14.05 -4.32 28.91
CA ASP A 290 12.93 -5.08 28.35
C ASP A 290 12.80 -4.93 26.82
N ILE A 291 13.29 -3.84 26.23
CA ILE A 291 13.17 -3.59 24.77
C ILE A 291 13.98 -4.61 23.99
N VAL A 292 15.18 -4.99 24.46
CA VAL A 292 16.02 -5.98 23.77
C VAL A 292 15.31 -7.32 23.70
N ALA A 293 14.77 -7.79 24.83
CA ALA A 293 14.01 -9.05 24.89
C ALA A 293 12.73 -9.00 24.03
N LEU A 294 12.03 -7.86 23.97
CA LEU A 294 10.87 -7.67 23.09
C LEU A 294 11.26 -7.65 21.62
N MET A 295 12.41 -7.08 21.25
CA MET A 295 12.92 -7.09 19.87
C MET A 295 13.33 -8.50 19.44
N GLU A 296 14.00 -9.27 20.30
CA GLU A 296 14.33 -10.68 20.03
C GLU A 296 13.06 -11.53 19.86
N GLU A 297 12.07 -11.35 20.73
CA GLU A 297 10.77 -12.04 20.63
C GLU A 297 10.01 -11.63 19.37
N LYS A 298 10.03 -10.34 19.00
CA LYS A 298 9.47 -9.85 17.74
C LYS A 298 10.10 -10.55 16.55
N GLN A 299 11.44 -10.63 16.52
CA GLN A 299 12.18 -11.30 15.46
C GLN A 299 11.84 -12.80 15.38
N ARG A 300 11.75 -13.50 16.52
CA ARG A 300 11.31 -14.90 16.59
C ARG A 300 9.92 -15.10 15.98
N LEU A 301 8.97 -14.22 16.31
CA LEU A 301 7.61 -14.27 15.80
C LEU A 301 7.52 -13.89 14.33
N GLU A 302 8.39 -13.02 13.83
CA GLU A 302 8.50 -12.69 12.40
C GLU A 302 9.05 -13.86 11.58
N ILE A 303 10.10 -14.53 12.06
CA ILE A 303 10.60 -15.77 11.44
C ILE A 303 9.48 -16.80 11.40
N ARG A 304 8.77 -17.00 12.51
CA ARG A 304 7.65 -17.94 12.59
C ARG A 304 6.52 -17.57 11.61
N PHE A 305 6.19 -16.29 11.51
CA PHE A 305 5.18 -15.80 10.57
C PHE A 305 5.57 -16.08 9.12
N LYS A 306 6.85 -15.88 8.76
CA LYS A 306 7.38 -16.20 7.41
C LYS A 306 7.32 -17.69 7.12
N GLU A 307 7.72 -18.54 8.07
CA GLU A 307 7.61 -20.00 7.93
C GLU A 307 6.16 -20.43 7.69
N CYS A 308 5.20 -19.87 8.43
CA CYS A 308 3.78 -20.16 8.23
C CYS A 308 3.27 -19.70 6.86
N GLY A 309 3.66 -18.50 6.40
CA GLY A 309 3.32 -18.03 5.06
C GLY A 309 3.94 -18.90 3.96
N ALA A 310 5.18 -19.38 4.17
CA ALA A 310 5.84 -20.30 3.24
C ALA A 310 5.13 -21.66 3.17
N LEU A 311 4.65 -22.19 4.30
CA LEU A 311 3.87 -23.43 4.33
C LEU A 311 2.54 -23.29 3.57
N ASP A 312 1.87 -22.14 3.70
CA ASP A 312 0.65 -21.87 2.96
C ASP A 312 0.91 -21.72 1.46
N ALA A 313 1.93 -20.95 1.08
CA ALA A 313 2.32 -20.80 -0.31
C ALA A 313 2.62 -22.15 -0.98
N ARG A 314 3.28 -23.06 -0.25
CA ARG A 314 3.54 -24.43 -0.69
C ARG A 314 2.25 -25.23 -0.89
N ALA A 315 1.22 -25.05 -0.06
CA ALA A 315 -0.06 -25.71 -0.25
C ALA A 315 -0.70 -25.34 -1.60
N PHE A 316 -0.60 -24.07 -2.02
CA PHE A 316 -1.01 -23.63 -3.36
C PHE A 316 -0.11 -24.20 -4.47
N MET A 317 1.22 -24.13 -4.30
CA MET A 317 2.17 -24.63 -5.32
C MET A 317 1.97 -26.12 -5.61
N ARG A 318 1.57 -26.89 -4.59
CA ARG A 318 1.19 -28.31 -4.74
C ARG A 318 0.09 -28.53 -5.78
N VAL A 319 -0.84 -27.58 -5.88
CA VAL A 319 -2.00 -27.61 -6.80
C VAL A 319 -1.61 -27.20 -8.22
N GLY A 320 -0.42 -26.64 -8.41
CA GLY A 320 0.08 -26.14 -9.68
C GLY A 320 0.20 -24.62 -9.74
N TYR A 321 -0.11 -23.91 -8.64
CA TYR A 321 0.16 -22.46 -8.57
C TYR A 321 1.66 -22.19 -8.71
N ARG A 322 1.97 -21.03 -9.28
CA ARG A 322 3.32 -20.52 -9.39
C ARG A 322 3.43 -19.20 -8.64
N GLN A 323 4.57 -18.97 -8.01
CA GLN A 323 4.84 -17.69 -7.36
C GLN A 323 5.01 -16.60 -8.42
N ILE A 324 4.58 -15.38 -8.11
CA ILE A 324 4.74 -14.18 -8.93
C ILE A 324 6.00 -13.44 -8.48
N PRO A 325 7.17 -13.60 -9.14
CA PRO A 325 8.42 -13.02 -8.66
C PRO A 325 8.40 -11.49 -8.62
N GLU A 326 7.64 -10.86 -9.52
CA GLU A 326 7.60 -9.40 -9.67
C GLU A 326 6.94 -8.67 -8.49
N VAL A 327 6.17 -9.39 -7.65
CA VAL A 327 5.51 -8.83 -6.47
C VAL A 327 6.20 -9.24 -5.17
N VAL A 328 7.02 -10.28 -5.22
CA VAL A 328 7.87 -10.70 -4.11
C VAL A 328 8.99 -9.68 -3.99
N GLY A 329 8.77 -8.54 -3.31
CA GLY A 329 9.80 -7.51 -3.20
C GLY A 329 9.37 -6.12 -2.78
N SER A 330 8.08 -5.78 -2.84
CA SER A 330 7.61 -4.48 -2.35
C SER A 330 7.74 -4.32 -0.84
N ASP A 331 7.69 -5.43 -0.10
CA ASP A 331 7.87 -5.48 1.34
C ASP A 331 8.37 -6.89 1.74
N ARG A 332 9.34 -6.96 2.66
CA ARG A 332 9.86 -8.21 3.26
C ARG A 332 8.80 -9.01 4.01
N HIS A 333 7.71 -8.35 4.38
CA HIS A 333 6.61 -8.92 5.14
C HIS A 333 5.39 -9.23 4.29
N GLN A 334 5.40 -8.86 3.00
CA GLN A 334 4.31 -9.25 2.12
C GLN A 334 4.33 -10.77 1.93
N PRO A 335 3.14 -11.40 1.93
CA PRO A 335 3.04 -12.82 1.68
C PRO A 335 3.46 -13.14 0.24
N ALA A 336 3.75 -14.42 -0.03
CA ALA A 336 3.98 -14.86 -1.40
C ALA A 336 2.69 -14.73 -2.20
N TRP A 337 2.76 -14.02 -3.33
CA TRP A 337 1.66 -13.94 -4.29
C TRP A 337 1.81 -15.06 -5.31
N LEU A 338 0.68 -15.68 -5.62
CA LEU A 338 0.62 -16.89 -6.41
C LEU A 338 -0.42 -16.74 -7.50
N PHE A 339 -0.19 -17.39 -8.64
CA PHE A 339 -1.18 -17.49 -9.70
C PHE A 339 -1.28 -18.90 -10.26
N ALA A 340 -2.44 -19.23 -10.83
CA ALA A 340 -2.66 -20.45 -11.57
C ALA A 340 -3.42 -20.16 -12.87
N LEU A 341 -3.11 -20.94 -13.89
CA LEU A 341 -3.90 -21.06 -15.12
C LEU A 341 -4.65 -22.40 -15.09
N PRO A 342 -5.79 -22.55 -15.77
CA PRO A 342 -6.51 -23.82 -15.83
C PRO A 342 -5.62 -24.99 -16.26
N SER A 343 -4.72 -24.76 -17.22
CA SER A 343 -3.76 -25.76 -17.72
C SER A 343 -2.76 -26.24 -16.68
N PHE A 344 -2.53 -25.50 -15.58
CA PHE A 344 -1.67 -25.95 -14.50
C PHE A 344 -2.35 -27.02 -13.64
N LEU A 345 -3.67 -27.05 -13.63
CA LEU A 345 -4.47 -28.00 -12.86
C LEU A 345 -4.64 -29.35 -13.58
N ASP A 346 -4.15 -29.49 -14.81
CA ASP A 346 -4.21 -30.74 -15.56
C ASP A 346 -3.15 -31.77 -15.10
N GLY A 347 -2.03 -31.30 -14.55
CA GLY A 347 -0.95 -32.15 -14.03
C GLY A 347 -1.31 -32.80 -12.69
N PRO A 348 -0.67 -33.91 -12.27
CA PRO A 348 -0.91 -34.51 -10.95
C PRO A 348 -0.54 -33.54 -9.81
N LEU A 349 -1.13 -33.72 -8.63
CA LEU A 349 -0.71 -33.00 -7.43
C LEU A 349 0.73 -33.37 -7.08
N LEU A 350 1.55 -32.38 -6.75
CA LEU A 350 2.91 -32.62 -6.27
C LEU A 350 2.86 -33.31 -4.90
N SER A 351 3.87 -34.14 -4.59
CA SER A 351 3.98 -34.74 -3.26
C SER A 351 4.38 -33.68 -2.22
N HIS A 352 4.32 -34.02 -0.93
CA HIS A 352 4.72 -33.07 0.12
C HIS A 352 6.22 -32.77 0.01
N ASP A 353 7.01 -33.83 -0.20
CA ASP A 353 8.46 -33.74 -0.31
C ASP A 353 8.87 -32.91 -1.54
N ASP A 354 8.24 -33.15 -2.70
CA ASP A 354 8.53 -32.38 -3.92
C ASP A 354 8.34 -30.87 -3.70
N VAL A 355 7.26 -30.48 -3.01
CA VAL A 355 6.94 -29.06 -2.75
C VAL A 355 7.86 -28.47 -1.67
N MET A 356 8.32 -29.27 -0.71
CA MET A 356 9.28 -28.81 0.30
C MET A 356 10.68 -28.61 -0.31
N GLU A 357 11.02 -29.34 -1.38
CA GLU A 357 12.22 -29.11 -2.19
C GLU A 357 12.12 -27.87 -3.09
N MET A 358 10.90 -27.41 -3.42
CA MET A 358 10.70 -26.17 -4.16
C MET A 358 11.16 -24.98 -3.32
N LYS A 359 12.17 -24.27 -3.83
CA LYS A 359 12.59 -23.00 -3.26
C LYS A 359 11.55 -21.95 -3.60
N LEU A 360 10.92 -21.40 -2.57
CA LEU A 360 10.22 -20.13 -2.72
C LEU A 360 11.26 -19.10 -3.14
N ILE A 361 10.91 -18.30 -4.14
CA ILE A 361 11.68 -17.15 -4.53
C ILE A 361 11.61 -16.22 -3.33
N GLU A 362 12.72 -16.09 -2.64
CA GLU A 362 12.97 -15.05 -1.67
C GLU A 362 13.98 -14.12 -2.33
N LEU A 363 13.67 -12.83 -2.40
CA LEU A 363 14.68 -11.89 -2.81
C LEU A 363 15.74 -11.80 -1.72
N ASP A 364 17.01 -11.86 -2.13
CA ASP A 364 18.15 -11.62 -1.26
C ASP A 364 18.25 -10.12 -0.96
N LEU A 365 17.30 -9.64 -0.15
CA LEU A 365 17.23 -8.25 0.23
C LEU A 365 18.15 -8.01 1.46
N PRO A 366 18.90 -6.91 1.51
CA PRO A 366 19.77 -6.51 2.63
C PRO A 366 19.06 -6.42 4.00
N GLN A 367 19.51 -7.17 5.00
CA GLN A 367 18.85 -7.24 6.33
C GLN A 367 18.47 -5.86 6.92
N GLU A 368 17.36 -5.80 7.66
CA GLU A 368 16.99 -4.56 8.36
C GLU A 368 18.12 -4.12 9.32
N PRO A 369 18.33 -2.80 9.49
CA PRO A 369 19.28 -2.31 10.47
C PRO A 369 18.92 -2.85 11.86
N ILE A 370 19.93 -3.32 12.59
CA ILE A 370 19.79 -3.79 13.98
C ILE A 370 20.68 -2.97 14.91
N ASN A 371 20.39 -2.99 16.21
CA ASN A 371 21.23 -2.37 17.24
C ASN A 371 21.56 -0.87 16.95
N ALA A 372 22.85 -0.50 16.99
CA ALA A 372 23.30 0.87 16.75
C ALA A 372 22.98 1.37 15.33
N ASP A 373 22.96 0.49 14.32
CA ASP A 373 22.61 0.85 12.94
C ASP A 373 21.15 1.28 12.83
N LYS A 374 20.25 0.61 13.57
CA LYS A 374 18.85 0.99 13.65
C LYS A 374 18.64 2.33 14.34
N ILE A 375 19.33 2.55 15.47
CA ILE A 375 19.26 3.82 16.20
C ILE A 375 19.73 4.97 15.30
N LEU A 376 20.82 4.75 14.55
CA LEU A 376 21.34 5.70 13.59
C LEU A 376 20.32 5.99 12.47
N PHE A 377 19.73 4.96 11.87
CA PHE A 377 18.66 5.11 10.87
C PHE A 377 17.49 5.94 11.39
N ASP A 378 16.97 5.60 12.57
CA ASP A 378 15.79 6.26 13.15
C ASP A 378 16.07 7.73 13.48
N ILE A 379 17.26 8.06 14.00
CA ILE A 379 17.66 9.45 14.30
C ILE A 379 17.79 10.27 13.02
N VAL A 380 18.49 9.76 12.00
CA VAL A 380 18.65 10.46 10.72
C VAL A 380 17.29 10.64 10.05
N LYS A 381 16.47 9.59 9.98
CA LYS A 381 15.12 9.66 9.39
C LYS A 381 14.24 10.69 10.10
N ARG A 382 14.24 10.72 11.44
CA ARG A 382 13.46 11.70 12.22
C ARG A 382 13.94 13.12 11.97
N ALA A 383 15.24 13.36 12.01
CA ALA A 383 15.82 14.69 11.80
C ALA A 383 15.58 15.21 10.37
N LEU A 384 15.68 14.35 9.36
CA LEU A 384 15.38 14.72 7.97
C LEU A 384 13.89 15.02 7.75
N ASN A 385 12.98 14.31 8.44
CA ASN A 385 11.55 14.64 8.43
C ASN A 385 11.27 16.01 9.07
N ASP A 386 11.82 16.29 10.26
CA ASP A 386 11.67 17.59 10.94
C ASP A 386 12.25 18.73 10.08
N ARG A 387 13.43 18.50 9.49
CA ARG A 387 14.05 19.41 8.54
C ARG A 387 13.15 19.68 7.33
N LYS A 388 12.60 18.62 6.71
CA LYS A 388 11.71 18.77 5.55
C LYS A 388 10.48 19.60 5.90
N GLN A 389 9.82 19.32 7.02
CA GLN A 389 8.65 20.08 7.46
C GLN A 389 8.96 21.57 7.65
N LYS A 390 10.10 21.89 8.26
CA LYS A 390 10.56 23.29 8.43
C LYS A 390 10.92 23.93 7.09
N ALA A 391 11.61 23.22 6.20
CA ALA A 391 11.95 23.72 4.87
C ALA A 391 10.70 23.98 4.01
N ASP A 392 9.72 23.07 4.04
CA ASP A 392 8.43 23.25 3.37
C ASP A 392 7.68 24.47 3.93
N SER A 393 7.80 24.73 5.25
CA SER A 393 7.24 25.94 5.88
C SER A 393 7.93 27.23 5.41
N VAL A 394 9.25 27.22 5.26
CA VAL A 394 10.02 28.36 4.69
C VAL A 394 9.59 28.62 3.25
N ALA A 395 9.56 27.58 2.41
CA ALA A 395 9.18 27.71 1.01
C ALA A 395 7.73 28.22 0.84
N TYR A 396 6.81 27.77 1.71
CA TYR A 396 5.44 28.28 1.75
C TYR A 396 5.40 29.78 2.08
N LEU A 397 6.13 30.22 3.11
CA LEU A 397 6.17 31.63 3.51
C LEU A 397 6.79 32.50 2.40
N GLU A 398 7.85 32.04 1.75
CA GLU A 398 8.47 32.76 0.63
C GLU A 398 7.51 32.88 -0.57
N ARG A 399 6.79 31.82 -0.91
CA ARG A 399 5.78 31.84 -1.98
C ARG A 399 4.62 32.78 -1.63
N ASP A 400 4.13 32.72 -0.39
CA ASP A 400 3.06 33.59 0.09
C ASP A 400 3.50 35.07 0.10
N MET A 401 4.72 35.35 0.57
CA MET A 401 5.34 36.68 0.48
C MET A 401 5.40 37.19 -0.95
N ASN A 402 5.86 36.37 -1.91
CA ASN A 402 5.94 36.77 -3.31
C ASN A 402 4.56 37.00 -3.92
N LYS A 403 3.58 36.15 -3.60
CA LYS A 403 2.18 36.32 -4.03
C LYS A 403 1.60 37.61 -3.47
N ARG A 404 1.82 37.90 -2.19
CA ARG A 404 1.38 39.13 -1.56
C ARG A 404 2.10 40.35 -2.14
N LYS A 405 3.39 40.27 -2.47
CA LYS A 405 4.10 41.35 -3.19
C LYS A 405 3.49 41.64 -4.56
N GLN A 406 3.08 40.61 -5.30
CA GLN A 406 2.38 40.77 -6.58
C GLN A 406 1.00 41.40 -6.40
N LEU A 407 0.21 40.91 -5.42
CA LEU A 407 -1.10 41.47 -5.09
C LEU A 407 -1.00 42.90 -4.57
N SER A 408 -0.01 43.18 -3.73
CA SER A 408 0.28 44.50 -3.19
C SER A 408 0.73 45.46 -4.29
N LYS A 409 1.52 45.01 -5.26
CA LYS A 409 1.83 45.80 -6.45
C LYS A 409 0.55 46.17 -7.22
N HIS A 410 -0.36 45.22 -7.43
CA HIS A 410 -1.64 45.49 -8.07
C HIS A 410 -2.53 46.44 -7.25
N GLN A 411 -2.64 46.21 -5.95
CA GLN A 411 -3.39 47.07 -5.02
C GLN A 411 -2.77 48.47 -4.94
N TRP A 412 -1.45 48.57 -5.03
CA TRP A 412 -0.72 49.82 -5.10
C TRP A 412 -0.95 50.51 -6.44
N ASP A 413 -1.00 49.78 -7.55
CA ASP A 413 -1.33 50.36 -8.86
C ASP A 413 -2.79 50.86 -8.89
N GLU A 414 -3.74 50.12 -8.31
CA GLU A 414 -5.13 50.57 -8.10
C GLU A 414 -5.23 51.76 -7.14
N SER A 415 -4.49 51.72 -6.03
CA SER A 415 -4.43 52.81 -5.06
C SER A 415 -3.71 54.02 -5.65
N SER A 416 -2.74 53.81 -6.54
CA SER A 416 -2.04 54.85 -7.29
C SER A 416 -3.00 55.51 -8.28
N SER A 417 -3.89 54.75 -8.91
CA SER A 417 -4.99 55.33 -9.71
C SER A 417 -5.95 56.17 -8.86
N ASN A 418 -6.26 55.73 -7.64
CA ASN A 418 -7.02 56.56 -6.69
C ASN A 418 -6.23 57.82 -6.27
N ILE A 419 -4.92 57.71 -6.06
CA ILE A 419 -4.01 58.82 -5.77
C ILE A 419 -3.91 59.78 -6.97
N GLU A 420 -3.96 59.28 -8.20
CA GLU A 420 -4.06 60.08 -9.43
C GLU A 420 -5.40 60.83 -9.46
N SER A 421 -6.52 60.20 -9.08
CA SER A 421 -7.80 60.91 -8.92
C SER A 421 -7.72 62.02 -7.87
N PHE A 422 -6.96 61.81 -6.78
CA PHE A 422 -6.68 62.85 -5.79
C PHE A 422 -5.78 63.95 -6.37
N ALA A 423 -4.82 63.60 -7.22
CA ALA A 423 -3.97 64.57 -7.91
C ALA A 423 -4.77 65.42 -8.91
N GLU A 424 -5.69 64.81 -9.67
CA GLU A 424 -6.63 65.52 -10.55
C GLU A 424 -7.56 66.45 -9.76
N LEU A 425 -8.10 65.98 -8.63
CA LEU A 425 -8.93 66.80 -7.74
C LEU A 425 -8.11 67.97 -7.14
N THR A 426 -6.85 67.71 -6.80
CA THR A 426 -5.90 68.70 -6.30
C THR A 426 -5.60 69.74 -7.38
N GLU A 427 -5.32 69.31 -8.62
CA GLU A 427 -5.05 70.18 -9.76
C GLU A 427 -6.29 71.01 -10.14
N ALA A 428 -7.48 70.40 -10.16
CA ALA A 428 -8.75 71.10 -10.38
C ALA A 428 -9.03 72.15 -9.29
N THR A 429 -8.68 71.84 -8.04
CA THR A 429 -8.81 72.76 -6.91
C THR A 429 -7.79 73.89 -7.00
N ASP A 430 -6.55 73.60 -7.36
CA ASP A 430 -5.48 74.58 -7.62
C ASP A 430 -5.85 75.52 -8.78
N GLU A 431 -6.41 74.99 -9.86
CA GLU A 431 -6.86 75.78 -11.01
C GLU A 431 -8.04 76.69 -10.64
N ARG A 432 -9.01 76.17 -9.87
CA ARG A 432 -10.11 76.99 -9.32
C ARG A 432 -9.59 78.09 -8.39
N LEU A 433 -8.51 77.81 -7.66
CA LEU A 433 -7.82 78.79 -6.83
C LEU A 433 -7.25 79.94 -7.68
N ARG A 434 -6.53 79.61 -8.76
CA ARG A 434 -5.97 80.59 -9.70
C ARG A 434 -7.05 81.46 -10.33
N GLN A 435 -8.16 80.85 -10.76
CA GLN A 435 -9.31 81.57 -11.33
C GLN A 435 -9.92 82.57 -10.34
N LEU A 436 -10.08 82.18 -9.06
CA LEU A 436 -10.58 83.08 -8.02
C LEU A 436 -9.58 84.19 -7.68
N GLU A 437 -8.27 83.90 -7.66
CA GLU A 437 -7.23 84.91 -7.47
C GLU A 437 -7.25 85.96 -8.59
N ASP A 438 -7.44 85.54 -9.83
CA ASP A 438 -7.55 86.44 -10.99
C ASP A 438 -8.84 87.26 -10.95
N MET A 439 -10.00 86.66 -10.62
CA MET A 439 -11.24 87.40 -10.36
C MET A 439 -11.06 88.47 -9.30
N MET A 440 -10.32 88.16 -8.22
CA MET A 440 -10.05 89.09 -7.12
C MET A 440 -9.24 90.32 -7.57
N ARG A 441 -8.40 90.18 -8.60
CA ARG A 441 -7.67 91.33 -9.19
C ARG A 441 -8.59 92.27 -9.97
N GLU A 442 -9.75 91.78 -10.43
CA GLU A 442 -10.68 92.51 -11.30
C GLU A 442 -11.88 93.14 -10.56
N THR A 443 -12.21 92.69 -9.33
CA THR A 443 -13.42 93.14 -8.59
C THR A 443 -13.15 94.28 -7.60
N ASN A 444 -14.07 95.26 -7.51
CA ASN A 444 -13.96 96.42 -6.61
C ASN A 444 -14.83 96.31 -5.34
N GLY A 445 -14.25 96.65 -4.19
CA GLY A 445 -14.91 97.10 -2.95
C GLY A 445 -15.58 96.03 -2.08
N GLU A 446 -16.81 95.64 -2.42
CA GLU A 446 -17.65 94.80 -1.52
C GLU A 446 -17.61 93.31 -1.87
N SER A 447 -17.33 92.95 -3.13
CA SER A 447 -17.24 91.55 -3.59
C SER A 447 -15.93 90.85 -3.17
N ILE A 448 -14.89 91.63 -2.84
CA ILE A 448 -13.56 91.13 -2.45
C ILE A 448 -13.63 90.26 -1.19
N SER A 449 -14.46 90.61 -0.20
CA SER A 449 -14.50 89.84 1.06
C SER A 449 -15.07 88.43 0.88
N GLN A 450 -16.06 88.26 -0.01
CA GLN A 450 -16.63 86.95 -0.33
C GLN A 450 -15.62 86.06 -1.07
N VAL A 451 -14.92 86.63 -2.06
CA VAL A 451 -13.88 85.89 -2.81
C VAL A 451 -12.70 85.52 -1.90
N THR A 452 -12.31 86.41 -0.97
CA THR A 452 -11.22 86.13 0.00
C THR A 452 -11.58 84.96 0.93
N ASN A 453 -12.82 84.88 1.40
CA ASN A 453 -13.30 83.78 2.24
C ASN A 453 -13.39 82.44 1.46
N GLN A 454 -13.76 82.48 0.17
CA GLN A 454 -13.77 81.28 -0.67
C GLN A 454 -12.35 80.78 -0.97
N LEU A 455 -11.39 81.69 -1.18
CA LEU A 455 -9.98 81.35 -1.37
C LEU A 455 -9.35 80.71 -0.12
N SER A 456 -9.64 81.23 1.08
CA SER A 456 -9.10 80.64 2.32
C SER A 456 -9.66 79.24 2.56
N GLU A 457 -10.95 79.03 2.30
CA GLU A 457 -11.60 77.72 2.41
C GLU A 457 -11.02 76.71 1.40
N LEU A 458 -10.87 77.09 0.13
CA LEU A 458 -10.30 76.20 -0.89
C LEU A 458 -8.82 75.85 -0.62
N ARG A 459 -8.01 76.81 -0.13
CA ARG A 459 -6.63 76.53 0.29
C ARG A 459 -6.58 75.52 1.45
N SER A 460 -7.49 75.65 2.41
CA SER A 460 -7.62 74.72 3.53
C SER A 460 -8.01 73.32 3.04
N GLN A 461 -8.99 73.22 2.14
CA GLN A 461 -9.43 71.95 1.55
C GLN A 461 -8.31 71.27 0.75
N LEU A 462 -7.58 72.04 -0.07
CA LEU A 462 -6.42 71.55 -0.84
C LEU A 462 -5.33 70.98 0.09
N GLU A 463 -4.99 71.71 1.14
CA GLU A 463 -3.98 71.29 2.11
C GLU A 463 -4.42 70.02 2.87
N ASN A 464 -5.71 69.92 3.22
CA ASN A 464 -6.26 68.73 3.84
C ASN A 464 -6.20 67.51 2.91
N LEU A 465 -6.50 67.68 1.61
CA LEU A 465 -6.42 66.61 0.62
C LEU A 465 -4.97 66.14 0.42
N LYS A 466 -4.00 67.07 0.28
CA LYS A 466 -2.57 66.73 0.16
C LYS A 466 -2.07 65.98 1.40
N ASN A 467 -2.48 66.41 2.60
CA ASN A 467 -2.12 65.75 3.84
C ASN A 467 -2.76 64.37 3.98
N LEU A 468 -4.01 64.20 3.52
CA LEU A 468 -4.69 62.90 3.53
C LEU A 468 -4.03 61.91 2.56
N GLN A 469 -3.71 62.35 1.34
CA GLN A 469 -3.00 61.56 0.33
C GLN A 469 -1.63 61.10 0.85
N LYS A 470 -0.85 62.02 1.42
CA LYS A 470 0.45 61.71 2.02
C LYS A 470 0.31 60.74 3.20
N LYS A 471 -0.69 60.94 4.06
CA LYS A 471 -0.96 60.07 5.21
C LYS A 471 -1.33 58.66 4.76
N GLN A 472 -2.19 58.51 3.75
CA GLN A 472 -2.58 57.19 3.25
C GLN A 472 -1.40 56.44 2.63
N ALA A 473 -0.58 57.12 1.79
CA ALA A 473 0.62 56.53 1.20
C ALA A 473 1.61 56.06 2.30
N THR A 474 1.93 56.93 3.25
CA THR A 474 2.84 56.58 4.37
C THR A 474 2.32 55.44 5.23
N THR A 475 1.02 55.43 5.60
CA THR A 475 0.46 54.33 6.39
C THR A 475 0.47 52.99 5.66
N PHE A 476 0.32 52.99 4.33
CA PHE A 476 0.37 51.77 3.54
C PHE A 476 1.81 51.23 3.43
N GLU A 477 2.78 52.10 3.14
CA GLU A 477 4.20 51.76 3.11
C GLU A 477 4.69 51.22 4.46
N GLU A 478 4.39 51.93 5.56
CA GLU A 478 4.78 51.51 6.93
C GLU A 478 4.19 50.15 7.30
N TYR A 479 2.91 49.90 6.99
CA TYR A 479 2.27 48.60 7.24
C TYR A 479 2.93 47.47 6.44
N TRP A 480 3.27 47.75 5.17
CA TRP A 480 3.88 46.76 4.29
C TRP A 480 5.31 46.41 4.71
N ASP A 481 6.08 47.42 5.12
CA ASP A 481 7.45 47.24 5.61
C ASP A 481 7.46 46.45 6.92
N GLU A 482 6.59 46.80 7.88
CA GLU A 482 6.45 46.06 9.16
C GLU A 482 6.07 44.58 8.92
N HIS A 483 5.12 44.35 8.02
CA HIS A 483 4.66 43.00 7.69
C HIS A 483 5.75 42.17 7.00
N THR A 484 6.44 42.75 6.02
CA THR A 484 7.58 42.13 5.33
C THR A 484 8.73 41.84 6.29
N GLU A 485 9.02 42.74 7.23
CA GLU A 485 10.05 42.54 8.26
C GLU A 485 9.67 41.41 9.22
N ASN A 486 8.40 41.31 9.63
CA ASN A 486 7.91 40.23 10.48
C ASN A 486 8.04 38.86 9.79
N GLU A 487 7.67 38.74 8.50
CA GLU A 487 7.80 37.49 7.74
C GLU A 487 9.26 37.12 7.49
N ASN A 488 10.11 38.08 7.11
CA ASN A 488 11.55 37.87 6.98
C ASN A 488 12.19 37.41 8.30
N ARG A 489 11.76 37.96 9.44
CA ARG A 489 12.19 37.53 10.77
C ARG A 489 11.77 36.09 11.05
N HIS A 490 10.56 35.71 10.66
CA HIS A 490 10.08 34.34 10.83
C HIS A 490 10.87 33.34 9.96
N ILE A 491 11.10 33.67 8.68
CA ILE A 491 11.96 32.89 7.77
C ILE A 491 13.38 32.76 8.34
N SER A 492 13.95 33.85 8.85
CA SER A 492 15.29 33.87 9.48
C SER A 492 15.35 32.94 10.70
N ASN A 493 14.32 32.96 11.56
CA ASN A 493 14.24 32.07 12.71
C ASN A 493 14.15 30.59 12.30
N LEU A 494 13.31 30.25 11.31
CA LEU A 494 13.22 28.89 10.78
C LEU A 494 14.53 28.41 10.17
N ASN A 495 15.23 29.28 9.44
CA ASN A 495 16.56 28.97 8.90
C ASN A 495 17.61 28.74 10.00
N ALA A 496 17.56 29.51 11.10
CA ALA A 496 18.42 29.28 12.26
C ALA A 496 18.11 27.93 12.95
N GLU A 497 16.83 27.56 13.05
CA GLU A 497 16.43 26.25 13.57
C GLU A 497 16.89 25.10 12.66
N LEU A 498 16.78 25.25 11.34
CA LEU A 498 17.27 24.27 10.36
C LEU A 498 18.78 24.03 10.51
N LEU A 499 19.57 25.10 10.66
CA LEU A 499 21.01 24.99 10.92
C LEU A 499 21.30 24.28 12.24
N LYS A 500 20.54 24.57 13.30
CA LYS A 500 20.69 23.90 14.59
C LYS A 500 20.40 22.41 14.49
N VAL A 501 19.31 22.01 13.81
CA VAL A 501 18.96 20.60 13.58
C VAL A 501 20.10 19.89 12.84
N ASP A 502 20.72 20.53 11.86
CA ASP A 502 21.84 19.94 11.11
C ASP A 502 23.07 19.69 11.98
N GLU A 503 23.46 20.67 12.80
CA GLU A 503 24.63 20.54 13.67
C GLU A 503 24.39 19.52 14.80
N ASP A 504 23.20 19.52 15.40
CA ASP A 504 22.78 18.54 16.40
C ASP A 504 22.77 17.12 15.81
N LEU A 505 22.28 16.97 14.56
CA LEU A 505 22.27 15.69 13.85
C LEU A 505 23.69 15.21 13.54
N LYS A 506 24.56 16.07 12.99
CA LYS A 506 25.96 15.71 12.71
C LYS A 506 26.68 15.23 13.97
N GLY A 507 26.46 15.90 15.10
CA GLY A 507 27.01 15.51 16.40
C GLY A 507 26.55 14.13 16.84
N GLN A 508 25.24 13.85 16.76
CA GLN A 508 24.66 12.54 17.12
C GLN A 508 25.16 11.41 16.21
N VAL A 509 25.19 11.64 14.90
CA VAL A 509 25.71 10.68 13.92
C VAL A 509 27.18 10.38 14.20
N ALA A 510 28.00 11.41 14.43
CA ALA A 510 29.43 11.22 14.72
C ALA A 510 29.66 10.42 16.01
N SER A 511 28.89 10.66 17.07
CA SER A 511 28.96 9.85 18.31
C SER A 511 28.55 8.39 18.03
N LEU A 512 27.45 8.14 17.31
CA LEU A 512 27.00 6.78 17.01
C LEU A 512 28.01 5.99 16.17
N VAL A 513 28.58 6.61 15.15
CA VAL A 513 29.54 5.97 14.26
C VAL A 513 30.87 5.73 14.97
N ASN A 514 31.42 6.75 15.63
CA ASN A 514 32.77 6.66 16.21
C ASN A 514 32.81 5.94 17.56
N GLU A 515 31.80 6.12 18.41
CA GLU A 515 31.80 5.62 19.79
C GLU A 515 31.02 4.32 19.94
N ARG A 516 29.93 4.15 19.19
CA ARG A 516 29.05 2.97 19.27
C ARG A 516 29.21 2.00 18.09
N GLY A 517 30.08 2.31 17.13
CA GLY A 517 30.40 1.44 16.00
C GLY A 517 29.25 1.27 15.01
N ALA A 518 28.32 2.23 14.94
CA ALA A 518 27.26 2.21 13.94
C ALA A 518 27.86 2.32 12.52
N SER A 519 27.35 1.53 11.58
CA SER A 519 27.75 1.52 10.18
C SER A 519 26.80 2.36 9.34
N ILE A 520 27.36 3.33 8.61
CA ILE A 520 26.62 4.14 7.63
C ILE A 520 25.95 3.26 6.56
N ARG A 521 26.65 2.19 6.13
CA ARG A 521 26.18 1.29 5.06
C ARG A 521 25.03 0.41 5.53
N LYS A 522 25.19 -0.25 6.69
CA LYS A 522 24.18 -1.17 7.24
C LYS A 522 22.95 -0.47 7.82
N SER A 523 23.07 0.82 8.13
CA SER A 523 21.94 1.64 8.58
C SER A 523 21.13 2.24 7.43
N TYR A 524 21.60 2.18 6.18
CA TYR A 524 20.90 2.75 5.01
C TYR A 524 20.59 4.26 5.12
N VAL A 525 21.35 5.02 5.92
CA VAL A 525 21.12 6.47 6.11
C VAL A 525 21.42 7.32 4.88
N LEU A 526 22.22 6.80 3.94
CA LEU A 526 22.44 7.40 2.62
C LEU A 526 21.14 7.42 1.81
N HIS A 527 20.33 6.36 1.87
CA HIS A 527 19.03 6.27 1.21
C HIS A 527 18.04 7.30 1.75
N CYS A 528 18.02 7.52 3.07
CA CYS A 528 17.21 8.59 3.66
C CYS A 528 17.65 9.95 3.13
N SER A 529 18.93 10.27 3.19
CA SER A 529 19.45 11.57 2.75
C SER A 529 19.16 11.83 1.27
N ALA A 530 19.27 10.80 0.43
CA ALA A 530 18.89 10.86 -0.97
C ALA A 530 17.39 11.10 -1.15
N ARG A 531 16.53 10.37 -0.44
CA ARG A 531 15.07 10.54 -0.51
C ARG A 531 14.61 11.95 -0.13
N PHE A 532 15.28 12.61 0.81
CA PHE A 532 14.97 13.97 1.24
C PHE A 532 15.72 15.05 0.44
N LEU A 533 16.42 14.67 -0.64
CA LEU A 533 17.21 15.56 -1.50
C LEU A 533 18.26 16.39 -0.74
N TYR A 534 18.74 15.88 0.42
CA TYR A 534 19.68 16.62 1.24
C TYR A 534 21.14 16.21 0.97
N MET A 535 21.66 16.60 -0.19
CA MET A 535 22.99 16.19 -0.67
C MET A 535 24.14 16.63 0.26
N GLY A 536 24.02 17.78 0.94
CA GLY A 536 25.03 18.20 1.92
C GLY A 536 25.17 17.23 3.10
N HIS A 537 24.07 16.65 3.57
CA HIS A 537 24.11 15.60 4.60
C HIS A 537 24.56 14.26 4.02
N PHE A 538 24.16 13.95 2.79
CA PHE A 538 24.65 12.76 2.06
C PHE A 538 26.18 12.75 1.99
N ASP A 539 26.80 13.88 1.59
CA ASP A 539 28.25 14.02 1.49
C ASP A 539 28.94 13.89 2.86
N PHE A 540 28.35 14.48 3.91
CA PHE A 540 28.83 14.31 5.28
C PHE A 540 28.83 12.83 5.71
N LEU A 541 27.73 12.10 5.48
CA LEU A 541 27.63 10.68 5.80
C LEU A 541 28.61 9.85 4.98
N LEU A 542 28.76 10.14 3.68
CA LEU A 542 29.70 9.45 2.81
C LEU A 542 31.16 9.71 3.21
N GLN A 543 31.47 10.87 3.79
CA GLN A 543 32.81 11.14 4.33
C GLN A 543 33.17 10.25 5.52
N LEU A 544 32.18 9.84 6.32
CA LEU A 544 32.35 8.89 7.42
C LEU A 544 32.55 7.45 6.93
N VAL A 545 32.20 7.14 5.67
CA VAL A 545 32.49 5.84 5.05
C VAL A 545 33.98 5.76 4.66
N PRO A 546 34.68 4.65 4.96
CA PRO A 546 36.06 4.43 4.51
C PRO A 546 36.20 4.65 2.99
N LYS A 547 37.27 5.36 2.57
CA LYS A 547 37.45 5.74 1.15
C LYS A 547 37.35 4.57 0.18
N SER A 548 37.83 3.39 0.56
CA SER A 548 37.76 2.16 -0.24
C SER A 548 36.34 1.63 -0.47
N GLU A 549 35.39 1.99 0.38
CA GLU A 549 34.01 1.49 0.35
C GLU A 549 33.01 2.50 -0.20
N ARG A 550 33.41 3.76 -0.43
CA ARG A 550 32.49 4.84 -0.84
C ARG A 550 31.76 4.55 -2.15
N ALA A 551 32.46 4.04 -3.16
CA ALA A 551 31.85 3.68 -4.45
C ALA A 551 30.81 2.56 -4.29
N GLN A 552 31.04 1.62 -3.37
CA GLN A 552 30.09 0.57 -3.06
C GLN A 552 28.90 1.13 -2.25
N ALA A 553 29.14 2.00 -1.27
CA ALA A 553 28.11 2.60 -0.43
C ALA A 553 27.07 3.40 -1.22
N VAL A 554 27.47 4.10 -2.29
CA VAL A 554 26.56 4.82 -3.19
C VAL A 554 25.64 3.87 -3.99
N ASN A 555 25.99 2.59 -4.05
CA ASN A 555 25.27 1.55 -4.79
C ASN A 555 24.70 0.44 -3.90
N ASP A 556 24.83 0.56 -2.56
CA ASP A 556 24.26 -0.42 -1.64
C ASP A 556 22.74 -0.41 -1.77
N LEU A 557 22.15 -1.60 -1.71
CA LEU A 557 20.70 -1.76 -1.68
C LEU A 557 20.19 -1.54 -0.24
N ASP A 558 19.01 -0.97 -0.10
CA ASP A 558 18.28 -0.94 1.17
C ASP A 558 17.43 -2.21 1.37
N THR A 559 16.60 -2.20 2.40
CA THR A 559 15.69 -3.30 2.72
C THR A 559 14.66 -3.62 1.63
N ASN A 560 14.43 -2.69 0.69
CA ASN A 560 13.52 -2.80 -0.46
C ASN A 560 14.27 -3.07 -1.78
N GLY A 561 15.58 -3.34 -1.71
CA GLY A 561 16.39 -3.54 -2.90
C GLY A 561 16.70 -2.24 -3.65
N SER A 562 16.46 -1.07 -3.06
CA SER A 562 16.64 0.23 -3.71
C SER A 562 18.03 0.79 -3.44
N THR A 563 18.67 1.39 -4.44
CA THR A 563 19.89 2.19 -4.25
C THR A 563 19.53 3.61 -3.78
N PRO A 564 20.48 4.40 -3.25
CA PRO A 564 20.25 5.83 -3.02
C PRO A 564 19.73 6.57 -4.27
N LEU A 565 20.14 6.16 -5.47
CA LEU A 565 19.64 6.73 -6.74
C LEU A 565 18.17 6.34 -7.02
N HIS A 566 17.70 5.16 -6.59
CA HIS A 566 16.25 4.87 -6.61
C HIS A 566 15.51 5.77 -5.61
N CYS A 567 16.06 5.95 -4.41
CA CYS A 567 15.43 6.72 -3.35
C CYS A 567 15.31 8.21 -3.69
N VAL A 568 16.32 8.79 -4.35
CA VAL A 568 16.26 10.19 -4.82
C VAL A 568 15.06 10.38 -5.75
N VAL A 569 14.81 9.43 -6.67
CA VAL A 569 13.74 9.59 -7.66
C VAL A 569 12.35 9.23 -7.13
N MET A 570 12.25 8.63 -5.95
CA MET A 570 10.98 8.27 -5.32
C MET A 570 10.15 9.48 -4.86
N GLY A 571 10.79 10.62 -4.57
CA GLY A 571 10.08 11.88 -4.34
C GLY A 571 9.89 12.58 -5.68
N MET A 572 8.68 12.60 -6.25
CA MET A 572 8.47 13.47 -7.42
C MET A 572 8.66 14.92 -6.98
N PRO A 573 9.51 15.71 -7.67
CA PRO A 573 9.70 17.10 -7.31
C PRO A 573 8.40 17.87 -7.52
N GLU A 574 8.18 18.87 -6.67
CA GLU A 574 7.34 20.00 -7.06
C GLU A 574 8.01 20.71 -8.24
N LEU A 575 7.23 21.32 -9.14
CA LEU A 575 7.81 22.06 -10.28
C LEU A 575 8.82 23.11 -9.82
N SER A 576 8.59 23.73 -8.66
CA SER A 576 9.50 24.69 -8.02
C SER A 576 10.83 24.10 -7.56
N ASP A 577 10.95 22.79 -7.38
CA ASP A 577 12.17 22.10 -6.91
C ASP A 577 12.80 21.21 -8.00
N ALA A 578 12.33 21.31 -9.25
CA ALA A 578 12.78 20.46 -10.36
C ALA A 578 14.31 20.53 -10.57
N LYS A 579 14.90 21.72 -10.41
CA LYS A 579 16.34 21.92 -10.56
C LYS A 579 17.15 21.21 -9.48
N ASN A 580 16.80 21.43 -8.20
CA ASN A 580 17.47 20.78 -7.07
C ASN A 580 17.37 19.25 -7.16
N TYR A 581 16.20 18.75 -7.57
CA TYR A 581 15.99 17.33 -7.82
C TYR A 581 16.90 16.77 -8.92
N HIS A 582 17.01 17.47 -10.05
CA HIS A 582 17.93 17.11 -11.13
C HIS A 582 19.40 17.20 -10.69
N ASP A 583 19.76 18.23 -9.91
CA ASP A 583 21.11 18.39 -9.38
C ASP A 583 21.47 17.27 -8.40
N ALA A 584 20.52 16.82 -7.56
CA ALA A 584 20.72 15.67 -6.67
C ALA A 584 20.92 14.35 -7.43
N VAL A 585 20.14 14.10 -8.50
CA VAL A 585 20.34 12.94 -9.38
C VAL A 585 21.71 12.98 -10.04
N ARG A 586 22.09 14.13 -10.60
CA ARG A 586 23.39 14.33 -11.22
C ARG A 586 24.53 14.12 -10.23
N HIS A 587 24.41 14.66 -9.03
CA HIS A 587 25.40 14.51 -7.96
C HIS A 587 25.65 13.04 -7.61
N LEU A 588 24.60 12.23 -7.45
CA LEU A 588 24.75 10.80 -7.21
C LEU A 588 25.42 10.07 -8.39
N ILE A 589 25.07 10.42 -9.63
CA ILE A 589 25.72 9.85 -10.82
C ILE A 589 27.21 10.24 -10.87
N ASP A 590 27.54 11.48 -10.55
CA ASP A 590 28.93 11.98 -10.50
C ASP A 590 29.74 11.30 -9.38
N LEU A 591 29.08 10.88 -8.29
CA LEU A 591 29.65 10.03 -7.24
C LEU A 591 29.79 8.54 -7.63
N GLY A 592 29.35 8.16 -8.83
CA GLY A 592 29.46 6.80 -9.36
C GLY A 592 28.26 5.90 -9.07
N ALA A 593 27.07 6.47 -8.88
CA ALA A 593 25.84 5.68 -8.81
C ALA A 593 25.58 4.96 -10.14
N ASP A 594 25.33 3.65 -10.06
CA ASP A 594 25.05 2.79 -11.20
C ASP A 594 23.56 2.85 -11.55
N LYS A 595 23.29 3.28 -12.79
CA LYS A 595 21.95 3.43 -13.35
C LYS A 595 21.34 2.10 -13.78
N GLY A 596 22.14 1.04 -13.89
CA GLY A 596 21.70 -0.30 -14.31
C GLY A 596 21.26 -1.21 -13.18
N VAL A 597 21.44 -0.80 -11.91
CA VAL A 597 20.99 -1.59 -10.76
C VAL A 597 19.46 -1.62 -10.74
N THR A 598 18.89 -2.80 -10.54
CA THR A 598 17.44 -2.97 -10.45
C THR A 598 17.00 -3.15 -8.99
N ASP A 599 15.84 -2.60 -8.66
CA ASP A 599 15.16 -2.83 -7.40
C ASP A 599 14.54 -4.23 -7.29
N ALA A 600 13.86 -4.49 -6.18
CA ALA A 600 13.15 -5.74 -5.91
C ALA A 600 12.04 -6.05 -6.92
N SER A 601 11.50 -5.06 -7.64
CA SER A 601 10.53 -5.23 -8.72
C SER A 601 11.20 -5.35 -10.09
N GLY A 602 12.54 -5.38 -10.16
CA GLY A 602 13.30 -5.42 -11.40
C GLY A 602 13.40 -4.09 -12.14
N ARG A 603 13.01 -2.97 -11.51
CA ARG A 603 13.03 -1.63 -12.11
C ARG A 603 14.37 -0.98 -11.86
N THR A 604 14.89 -0.27 -12.84
CA THR A 604 16.05 0.61 -12.63
C THR A 604 15.61 1.94 -11.99
N PRO A 605 16.54 2.87 -11.65
CA PRO A 605 16.14 4.22 -11.26
C PRO A 605 15.26 4.91 -12.31
N LEU A 606 15.45 4.61 -13.60
CA LEU A 606 14.57 5.11 -14.67
C LEU A 606 13.14 4.56 -14.52
N GLY A 607 12.98 3.24 -14.34
CA GLY A 607 11.67 2.63 -14.13
C GLY A 607 10.99 3.14 -12.86
N GLN A 608 11.74 3.30 -11.77
CA GLN A 608 11.23 3.88 -10.54
C GLN A 608 10.76 5.32 -10.77
N TYR A 609 11.54 6.16 -11.45
CA TYR A 609 11.14 7.52 -11.81
C TYR A 609 9.84 7.53 -12.64
N ARG A 610 9.75 6.68 -13.69
CA ARG A 610 8.54 6.56 -14.51
C ARG A 610 7.32 6.11 -13.71
N ALA A 611 7.49 5.20 -12.75
CA ALA A 611 6.40 4.74 -11.89
C ALA A 611 5.83 5.88 -11.05
N VAL A 612 6.69 6.70 -10.44
CA VAL A 612 6.23 7.86 -9.63
C VAL A 612 5.62 8.94 -10.53
N LYS A 613 6.23 9.21 -11.69
CA LYS A 613 5.70 10.15 -12.69
C LYS A 613 4.29 9.76 -13.12
N ARG A 614 4.08 8.49 -13.45
CA ARG A 614 2.77 7.94 -13.80
C ARG A 614 1.79 8.05 -12.64
N SER A 615 2.16 7.59 -11.43
CA SER A 615 1.27 7.65 -10.26
C SER A 615 0.80 9.08 -9.97
N LYS A 616 1.68 10.08 -10.13
CA LYS A 616 1.30 11.50 -10.01
C LYS A 616 0.35 11.92 -11.13
N ASN A 617 0.62 11.56 -12.38
CA ASN A 617 -0.26 11.88 -13.50
C ASN A 617 -1.66 11.27 -13.32
N ASP A 618 -1.73 10.02 -12.87
CA ASP A 618 -2.98 9.31 -12.58
C ASP A 618 -3.75 10.02 -11.45
N PHE A 619 -3.05 10.41 -10.37
CA PHE A 619 -3.64 11.22 -9.29
C PHE A 619 -4.18 12.56 -9.83
N MET A 620 -3.37 13.31 -10.57
CA MET A 620 -3.76 14.61 -11.10
C MET A 620 -4.96 14.50 -12.06
N ARG A 621 -5.02 13.44 -12.87
CA ARG A 621 -6.16 13.16 -13.76
C ARG A 621 -7.41 12.82 -12.96
N ALA A 622 -7.31 11.93 -11.96
CA ALA A 622 -8.44 11.51 -11.13
C ALA A 622 -9.11 12.68 -10.41
N PHE A 623 -8.33 13.71 -10.03
CA PHE A 623 -8.83 14.90 -9.34
C PHE A 623 -9.03 16.13 -10.25
N GLY A 624 -8.89 15.99 -11.58
CA GLY A 624 -9.08 17.11 -12.52
C GLY A 624 -8.07 18.26 -12.35
N LEU A 625 -6.90 17.98 -11.77
CA LEU A 625 -5.85 18.96 -11.50
C LEU A 625 -4.87 19.15 -12.68
N SER A 626 -5.04 18.39 -13.77
CA SER A 626 -4.14 18.39 -14.93
C SER A 626 -4.10 19.71 -15.69
N ALA A 627 -5.20 20.47 -15.73
CA ALA A 627 -5.31 21.72 -16.49
C ALA A 627 -4.59 22.91 -15.81
N SER A 628 -4.50 22.94 -14.47
CA SER A 628 -4.07 24.13 -13.74
C SER A 628 -2.55 24.31 -13.64
N LEU A 629 -1.75 23.29 -13.98
CA LEU A 629 -0.29 23.33 -13.82
C LEU A 629 0.48 23.85 -15.05
N ARG A 630 -0.18 24.15 -16.17
CA ARG A 630 0.48 24.54 -17.43
C ARG A 630 0.60 26.04 -17.67
N ASP A 631 -0.08 26.89 -16.90
CA ASP A 631 -0.23 28.32 -17.24
C ASP A 631 0.89 29.24 -16.71
N GLY A 632 2.16 28.88 -16.86
CA GLY A 632 3.26 29.80 -16.53
C GLY A 632 4.59 29.47 -17.20
N ASP A 633 5.35 30.50 -17.59
CA ASP A 633 6.67 30.37 -18.24
C ASP A 633 7.65 29.51 -17.41
N ASP A 634 7.56 29.55 -16.08
CA ASP A 634 8.37 28.73 -15.17
C ASP A 634 8.04 27.21 -15.26
N ALA A 635 6.82 26.87 -15.70
CA ALA A 635 6.41 25.48 -15.87
C ALA A 635 7.16 24.82 -17.03
N ASP A 636 7.39 25.54 -18.14
CA ASP A 636 8.08 24.99 -19.32
C ASP A 636 9.54 24.65 -19.01
N GLU A 637 10.25 25.50 -18.27
CA GLU A 637 11.63 25.21 -17.83
C GLU A 637 11.65 24.00 -16.88
N ALA A 638 10.76 23.95 -15.90
CA ALA A 638 10.65 22.82 -14.98
C ALA A 638 10.31 21.51 -15.72
N TRP A 639 9.42 21.56 -16.71
CA TRP A 639 9.09 20.42 -17.56
C TRP A 639 10.26 19.99 -18.43
N ALA A 640 11.06 20.91 -18.96
CA ALA A 640 12.27 20.57 -19.71
C ALA A 640 13.29 19.82 -18.84
N VAL A 641 13.47 20.23 -17.58
CA VAL A 641 14.32 19.52 -16.61
C VAL A 641 13.78 18.12 -16.31
N ILE A 642 12.47 18.00 -16.12
CA ILE A 642 11.79 16.71 -15.91
C ILE A 642 11.94 15.81 -17.13
N GLN A 643 11.87 16.34 -18.35
CA GLN A 643 12.09 15.57 -19.58
C GLN A 643 13.56 15.12 -19.72
N GLY A 644 14.52 15.99 -19.36
CA GLY A 644 15.95 15.65 -19.34
C GLY A 644 16.31 14.55 -18.34
N MET A 645 15.49 14.34 -17.30
CA MET A 645 15.72 13.34 -16.28
C MET A 645 15.78 11.90 -16.82
N GLU A 646 14.91 11.54 -17.77
CA GLU A 646 14.90 10.18 -18.33
C GLU A 646 16.21 9.87 -19.08
N ALA A 647 16.76 10.85 -19.79
CA ALA A 647 18.04 10.71 -20.46
C ALA A 647 19.19 10.54 -19.45
N SER A 648 19.17 11.31 -18.36
CA SER A 648 20.17 11.19 -17.27
C SER A 648 20.13 9.82 -16.61
N LEU A 649 18.94 9.27 -16.35
CA LEU A 649 18.71 7.99 -15.68
C LEU A 649 18.81 6.77 -16.60
N MET A 650 18.87 6.95 -17.92
CA MET A 650 18.95 5.85 -18.89
C MET A 650 20.13 4.92 -18.56
N PRO A 651 19.90 3.62 -18.30
CA PRO A 651 20.98 2.66 -18.07
C PRO A 651 21.86 2.50 -19.33
N PRO A 652 23.16 2.17 -19.18
CA PRO A 652 24.04 1.98 -20.33
C PRO A 652 23.60 0.84 -21.28
N GLY A 653 22.85 -0.15 -20.76
CA GLY A 653 22.26 -1.25 -21.54
C GLY A 653 20.87 -0.94 -22.11
N GLY A 654 20.36 0.28 -21.95
CA GLY A 654 18.97 0.64 -22.25
C GLY A 654 18.02 0.26 -21.11
N GLU A 655 16.73 0.54 -21.33
CA GLU A 655 15.66 0.24 -20.39
C GLU A 655 15.43 -1.27 -20.20
N THR A 656 15.19 -1.68 -18.96
CA THR A 656 14.81 -3.05 -18.66
C THR A 656 13.37 -3.33 -19.12
N GLN A 657 12.96 -4.60 -19.09
CA GLN A 657 11.56 -4.92 -19.40
C GLN A 657 10.59 -4.31 -18.38
N ALA A 658 10.96 -4.28 -17.09
CA ALA A 658 10.14 -3.66 -16.05
C ALA A 658 9.99 -2.14 -16.27
N ASP A 659 11.04 -1.46 -16.74
CA ASP A 659 10.99 -0.04 -17.08
C ASP A 659 10.07 0.25 -18.28
N ARG A 660 10.00 -0.67 -19.24
CA ARG A 660 9.09 -0.64 -20.40
C ARG A 660 7.65 -0.89 -20.02
N ASP A 661 7.42 -1.92 -19.22
CA ASP A 661 6.08 -2.32 -18.77
C ASP A 661 5.36 -1.17 -18.03
N ILE A 662 6.10 -0.25 -17.40
CA ILE A 662 5.54 0.94 -16.74
C ILE A 662 5.11 2.00 -17.77
N ASN A 663 5.88 2.15 -18.85
CA ASN A 663 5.66 3.15 -19.89
C ASN A 663 4.56 2.72 -20.88
N ASP A 664 4.44 1.42 -21.16
CA ASP A 664 3.50 0.86 -22.13
C ASP A 664 2.03 0.94 -21.68
N VAL A 665 1.75 1.24 -20.41
CA VAL A 665 0.39 1.42 -19.91
C VAL A 665 -0.08 2.87 -20.03
N GLN A 666 0.48 3.65 -20.97
CA GLN A 666 -0.22 4.87 -21.37
C GLN A 666 -1.65 4.48 -21.77
N PRO A 667 -2.67 5.23 -21.30
CA PRO A 667 -4.04 5.00 -21.74
C PRO A 667 -3.97 5.02 -23.26
N SER A 668 -4.25 3.86 -23.87
CA SER A 668 -4.23 3.72 -25.32
C SER A 668 -5.02 4.89 -25.87
N SER A 669 -4.41 5.68 -26.77
CA SER A 669 -5.08 6.81 -27.44
C SER A 669 -6.44 6.42 -28.02
N GLU A 670 -6.66 5.12 -28.27
CA GLU A 670 -7.95 4.49 -28.56
C GLU A 670 -9.09 4.91 -27.61
N VAL A 671 -8.84 5.20 -26.33
CA VAL A 671 -9.90 5.66 -25.41
C VAL A 671 -10.26 7.12 -25.64
N GLU A 672 -9.30 7.96 -26.04
CA GLU A 672 -9.61 9.35 -26.43
C GLU A 672 -10.32 9.38 -27.79
N GLU A 673 -9.90 8.54 -28.75
CA GLU A 673 -10.57 8.41 -30.05
C GLU A 673 -11.97 7.77 -29.95
N GLU A 674 -12.21 6.79 -29.07
CA GLU A 674 -13.56 6.22 -28.84
C GLU A 674 -14.49 7.20 -28.11
N MET A 675 -13.97 8.05 -27.23
CA MET A 675 -14.78 9.06 -26.53
C MET A 675 -15.18 10.19 -27.47
N ASP A 676 -14.30 10.59 -28.40
CA ASP A 676 -14.64 11.52 -29.48
C ASP A 676 -15.67 10.92 -30.44
N PHE A 677 -15.62 9.61 -30.71
CA PHE A 677 -16.61 8.93 -31.57
C PHE A 677 -18.01 8.85 -30.94
N MET A 678 -18.12 8.75 -29.61
CA MET A 678 -19.43 8.77 -28.92
C MET A 678 -20.02 10.18 -28.78
N LEU A 679 -19.19 11.24 -28.80
CA LEU A 679 -19.67 12.62 -28.73
C LEU A 679 -20.18 13.16 -30.07
N ASP A 680 -19.72 12.60 -31.20
CA ASP A 680 -20.19 12.98 -32.53
C ASP A 680 -21.52 12.32 -32.93
N GLU A 681 -21.88 11.15 -32.37
CA GLU A 681 -23.16 10.48 -32.69
C GLU A 681 -24.39 11.12 -32.02
N ASP A 682 -24.20 11.86 -30.92
CA ASP A 682 -25.28 12.58 -30.22
C ASP A 682 -25.44 14.04 -30.69
N ALA A 683 -24.59 14.52 -31.60
CA ALA A 683 -24.67 15.89 -32.14
C ALA A 683 -25.63 16.04 -33.34
N ASP A 684 -26.06 14.93 -33.95
CA ASP A 684 -26.96 14.89 -35.12
C ASP A 684 -28.34 14.26 -34.82
N ALA A 685 -28.70 14.07 -33.55
CA ALA A 685 -30.03 13.65 -33.08
C ALA A 685 -30.73 14.76 -32.28
#